data_AF-A0A178F4P2-F1
#
_entry.id   AF-A0A178F4P2-F1
#
_cell.length_a   1.000
_cell.length_b   1.000
_cell.length_c   1.000
_cell.angle_alpha   90.00
_cell.angle_beta   90.00
_cell.angle_gamma   90.00
#
_symmetry.space_group_name_H-M   'P 1'
#
loop_
_entity.id
_entity.type
_entity.pdbx_description
1 polymer ?
#
loop_
_entity_poly.entity_id
_entity_poly.type
_entity_poly.pdbx_seq_one_letter_code
_entity_poly.pdbx_strand_id
1 'polypeptide(L)'
;MSIGKSLRSLPSVSHTTRKPRANEVEGINYFFVQPEQFTSLISQNGFVEHTTFNGQSYGTSRRTISDLAGKGYVVILEIVVKGVEQVKADSGIDARYVFIRPPSLEVLECRLRERGTEDEADVQRRLAQATVELGYVDIPGFFDKVIVNDDLNRAYEEFVGCRDMPNVLLTLGLRKFGEASFGGNLHDIQGNPYVKNYEFDYTFPQWGHCSVMMTSVLGHLLSYEFEPRYKSWTSCDPSVLFDAPIEVFVSSDSEPIADNIKRHARRADVLFNWTDCDREGEHIDTEIRSVAAQSNQALVRASGTVRAYFFNIERTHIIHAVHCPVNLDEAQANAVASRIELDLRVGASFTRHLTLSLRPILQRGNLSEACQLISYGSCQFPTLGFIAERYWRVRNFIPEPFWSIKLMHQKAGARVNFSWARKHLFDRSIADILYERCLDSQNAQVQKVKTTPTSKWKPLPLTTLELQKCGSRFFGMNSQKVLQLAEKLYQKGWISYPRTETDQFDRGMDLRGLVQKQAQGGRWADYATALVEGGGFSWPRNGHNNDKAHPPIHPVNFVNPATLSHEEQRVHEFIIRRFLACCSKDAQGSKTDISILYGPEKFQASGLVILEHNYLDVYVYDRWSNQELPTFIEGEVFEPTEAMLSEGKISPPGYLTEPDLLALMNANGIGTDATMADHIVTIIDRQYVEARAQPRQVQHGNDEEKSEELSAQARGGNGHRGRIAVAPRRGGRNSGAGCGGAITGVREFIPMTLGIALVEGHENMGFETNLMKPFLRREMELKMTAICNGQTTKTRVVNETIEQYRGVYTMQQRQGVLRTAVRKYVFGEMN
;
A
#
# COMPACT_ATOMS: atom_id res chain seq x y z
N MET A 1 -16.24 19.37 -4.21
CA MET A 1 -15.28 20.39 -3.73
C MET A 1 -15.10 20.24 -2.23
N SER A 2 -13.94 20.62 -1.66
CA SER A 2 -13.69 20.60 -0.20
C SER A 2 -12.90 21.86 0.19
N ILE A 3 -13.60 22.99 0.30
CA ILE A 3 -13.00 24.33 0.35
C ILE A 3 -12.53 24.74 1.76
N GLY A 4 -13.14 24.22 2.82
CA GLY A 4 -12.76 24.56 4.20
C GLY A 4 -11.62 23.69 4.75
N LYS A 5 -10.49 24.32 5.17
CA LYS A 5 -9.65 23.93 6.35
C LYS A 5 -8.41 24.79 6.66
N SER A 6 -7.90 25.64 5.75
CA SER A 6 -7.04 26.80 6.15
C SER A 6 -7.92 27.97 6.56
N LEU A 7 -8.87 28.24 5.67
CA LEU A 7 -9.86 29.28 5.80
C LEU A 7 -10.87 28.94 6.90
N ARG A 8 -11.18 29.94 7.74
CA ARG A 8 -12.58 30.20 8.09
C ARG A 8 -13.32 30.71 6.85
N SER A 9 -13.63 29.79 5.94
CA SER A 9 -14.61 30.00 4.87
C SER A 9 -15.43 28.76 4.69
N LEU A 10 -16.69 28.94 4.36
CA LEU A 10 -17.56 27.86 3.93
C LEU A 10 -18.22 28.28 2.60
N PRO A 11 -18.38 27.36 1.64
CA PRO A 11 -19.27 27.60 0.53
C PRO A 11 -20.69 27.78 1.07
N SER A 12 -21.46 28.70 0.49
CA SER A 12 -22.86 28.88 0.85
C SER A 12 -23.69 27.67 0.40
N VAL A 13 -24.51 27.12 1.30
CA VAL A 13 -25.54 26.14 0.93
C VAL A 13 -26.76 26.90 0.40
N SER A 14 -26.94 26.88 -0.92
CA SER A 14 -28.05 27.53 -1.62
C SER A 14 -29.34 26.69 -1.51
N HIS A 15 -30.48 27.32 -1.71
CA HIS A 15 -31.78 26.64 -1.80
C HIS A 15 -32.03 26.21 -3.24
N THR A 16 -32.81 25.14 -3.46
CA THR A 16 -33.30 24.76 -4.80
C THR A 16 -34.69 24.13 -4.76
N THR A 17 -35.45 24.28 -5.84
CA THR A 17 -36.74 23.58 -6.07
C THR A 17 -36.57 22.16 -6.63
N ARG A 18 -35.34 21.80 -7.04
CA ARG A 18 -35.03 20.49 -7.60
C ARG A 18 -35.09 19.42 -6.51
N LYS A 19 -35.62 18.23 -6.81
CA LYS A 19 -35.55 17.09 -5.88
C LYS A 19 -34.08 16.62 -5.67
N PRO A 20 -33.71 16.14 -4.47
CA PRO A 20 -32.39 15.57 -4.21
C PRO A 20 -32.10 14.36 -5.11
N ARG A 21 -30.84 14.23 -5.53
CA ARG A 21 -30.27 13.01 -6.12
C ARG A 21 -29.87 12.03 -5.02
N ALA A 22 -29.71 10.76 -5.35
CA ALA A 22 -29.44 9.68 -4.37
C ALA A 22 -28.19 9.86 -3.48
N ASN A 23 -27.28 10.78 -3.82
CA ASN A 23 -26.04 11.07 -3.07
C ASN A 23 -26.03 12.50 -2.48
N GLU A 24 -27.15 13.21 -2.45
CA GLU A 24 -27.25 14.58 -1.95
C GLU A 24 -28.00 14.64 -0.61
N VAL A 25 -27.51 15.44 0.33
CA VAL A 25 -28.05 15.58 1.69
C VAL A 25 -28.56 17.01 1.92
N GLU A 26 -29.76 17.09 2.49
CA GLU A 26 -30.42 18.34 2.91
C GLU A 26 -29.52 19.17 3.83
N GLY A 27 -29.41 20.47 3.56
CA GLY A 27 -28.59 21.41 4.33
C GLY A 27 -27.07 21.22 4.20
N ILE A 28 -26.61 20.24 3.40
CA ILE A 28 -25.18 20.03 3.09
C ILE A 28 -24.90 20.35 1.62
N ASN A 29 -25.74 19.87 0.69
CA ASN A 29 -25.61 20.14 -0.74
C ASN A 29 -26.47 21.32 -1.17
N TYR A 30 -27.75 21.27 -0.81
CA TYR A 30 -28.74 22.34 -0.99
C TYR A 30 -29.76 22.26 0.15
N PHE A 31 -30.55 23.33 0.33
CA PHE A 31 -31.85 23.25 1.00
C PHE A 31 -32.94 22.96 -0.05
N PHE A 32 -33.55 21.78 0.02
CA PHE A 32 -34.50 21.29 -0.98
C PHE A 32 -35.94 21.72 -0.63
N VAL A 33 -36.37 22.85 -1.20
CA VAL A 33 -37.65 23.52 -0.87
C VAL A 33 -38.70 23.35 -1.97
N GLN A 34 -39.98 23.51 -1.64
CA GLN A 34 -41.04 23.51 -2.67
C GLN A 34 -41.06 24.84 -3.46
N PRO A 35 -41.55 24.86 -4.73
CA PRO A 35 -41.61 26.07 -5.55
C PRO A 35 -42.33 27.25 -4.91
N GLU A 36 -43.40 26.99 -4.16
CA GLU A 36 -44.22 28.00 -3.48
C GLU A 36 -43.44 28.62 -2.32
N GLN A 37 -42.66 27.81 -1.59
CA GLN A 37 -41.77 28.26 -0.53
C GLN A 37 -40.60 29.09 -1.10
N PHE A 38 -40.04 28.66 -2.24
CA PHE A 38 -39.01 29.44 -2.94
C PHE A 38 -39.56 30.80 -3.39
N THR A 39 -40.76 30.83 -3.97
CA THR A 39 -41.43 32.08 -4.39
C THR A 39 -41.75 33.00 -3.19
N SER A 40 -42.11 32.42 -2.03
CA SER A 40 -42.31 33.17 -0.78
C SER A 40 -41.00 33.78 -0.26
N LEU A 41 -39.87 33.09 -0.39
CA LEU A 41 -38.55 33.63 -0.04
C LEU A 41 -38.12 34.76 -0.99
N ILE A 42 -38.51 34.72 -2.28
CA ILE A 42 -38.32 35.85 -3.21
C ILE A 42 -39.13 37.07 -2.75
N SER A 43 -40.44 36.90 -2.49
CA SER A 43 -41.32 38.04 -2.14
C SER A 43 -40.98 38.68 -0.79
N GLN A 44 -40.28 37.97 0.09
CA GLN A 44 -39.74 38.47 1.36
C GLN A 44 -38.33 39.09 1.24
N ASN A 45 -37.76 39.19 0.02
CA ASN A 45 -36.36 39.57 -0.23
C ASN A 45 -35.36 38.70 0.58
N GLY A 46 -35.66 37.41 0.76
CA GLY A 46 -34.86 36.49 1.58
C GLY A 46 -33.57 36.01 0.91
N PHE A 47 -33.43 36.22 -0.40
CA PHE A 47 -32.26 35.83 -1.19
C PHE A 47 -31.32 37.03 -1.47
N VAL A 48 -30.03 36.72 -1.61
CA VAL A 48 -28.99 37.64 -2.13
C VAL A 48 -28.92 37.57 -3.64
N GLU A 49 -29.01 36.35 -4.17
CA GLU A 49 -29.26 36.10 -5.59
C GLU A 49 -30.23 34.94 -5.74
N HIS A 50 -30.95 34.91 -6.86
CA HIS A 50 -31.62 33.73 -7.33
C HIS A 50 -31.60 33.64 -8.87
N THR A 51 -31.71 32.42 -9.40
CA THR A 51 -31.81 32.14 -10.83
C THR A 51 -32.72 30.94 -11.08
N THR A 52 -33.27 30.83 -12.29
CA THR A 52 -34.02 29.65 -12.74
C THR A 52 -33.29 29.02 -13.92
N PHE A 53 -32.83 27.78 -13.76
CA PHE A 53 -32.13 27.01 -14.79
C PHE A 53 -32.86 25.69 -15.05
N ASN A 54 -33.16 25.41 -16.32
CA ASN A 54 -33.88 24.21 -16.77
C ASN A 54 -35.18 23.92 -15.97
N GLY A 55 -35.98 24.96 -15.72
CA GLY A 55 -37.24 24.86 -14.97
C GLY A 55 -37.09 24.64 -13.45
N GLN A 56 -35.88 24.70 -12.90
CA GLN A 56 -35.62 24.62 -11.46
C GLN A 56 -35.02 25.94 -10.98
N SER A 57 -35.51 26.45 -9.84
CA SER A 57 -34.96 27.65 -9.22
C SER A 57 -33.86 27.29 -8.22
N TYR A 58 -32.89 28.19 -8.11
CA TYR A 58 -31.73 28.13 -7.22
C TYR A 58 -31.51 29.52 -6.63
N GLY A 59 -31.07 29.63 -5.37
CA GLY A 59 -30.78 30.93 -4.79
C GLY A 59 -30.21 30.88 -3.38
N THR A 60 -29.35 31.84 -3.05
CA THR A 60 -28.56 31.83 -1.82
C THR A 60 -29.13 32.83 -0.81
N SER A 61 -29.50 32.35 0.39
CA SER A 61 -30.25 33.18 1.34
C SER A 61 -29.37 34.21 2.06
N ARG A 62 -29.91 35.41 2.29
CA ARG A 62 -29.29 36.47 3.11
C ARG A 62 -28.92 35.96 4.49
N ARG A 63 -29.79 35.12 5.06
CA ARG A 63 -29.58 34.48 6.36
C ARG A 63 -28.38 33.52 6.34
N THR A 64 -28.21 32.70 5.30
CA THR A 64 -27.05 31.80 5.16
C THR A 64 -25.74 32.60 5.21
N ILE A 65 -25.69 33.74 4.53
CA ILE A 65 -24.50 34.60 4.49
C ILE A 65 -24.28 35.29 5.85
N SER A 66 -25.33 35.86 6.45
CA SER A 66 -25.26 36.52 7.76
C SER A 66 -24.89 35.56 8.91
N ASP A 67 -25.50 34.36 8.95
CA ASP A 67 -25.26 33.33 9.98
C ASP A 67 -23.84 32.72 9.88
N LEU A 68 -23.15 32.86 8.74
CA LEU A 68 -21.76 32.45 8.54
C LEU A 68 -20.79 33.61 8.81
N ALA A 69 -21.06 34.80 8.28
CA ALA A 69 -20.27 36.00 8.51
C ALA A 69 -20.23 36.38 10.01
N GLY A 70 -21.36 36.29 10.72
CA GLY A 70 -21.45 36.51 12.17
C GLY A 70 -20.69 35.48 13.01
N LYS A 71 -20.31 34.33 12.44
CA LYS A 71 -19.40 33.33 13.04
C LYS A 71 -17.93 33.55 12.61
N GLY A 72 -17.65 34.63 11.88
CA GLY A 72 -16.31 34.97 11.37
C GLY A 72 -15.86 34.06 10.23
N TYR A 73 -16.78 33.59 9.37
CA TYR A 73 -16.43 32.90 8.12
C TYR A 73 -16.58 33.83 6.92
N VAL A 74 -15.58 33.83 6.03
CA VAL A 74 -15.72 34.35 4.66
C VAL A 74 -16.67 33.42 3.90
N VAL A 75 -17.73 33.96 3.30
CA VAL A 75 -18.73 33.14 2.59
C VAL A 75 -18.38 33.10 1.11
N ILE A 76 -18.22 31.89 0.57
CA ILE A 76 -17.89 31.69 -0.86
C ILE A 76 -19.18 31.36 -1.60
N LEU A 77 -19.54 32.21 -2.57
CA LEU A 77 -20.76 32.09 -3.37
C LEU A 77 -20.43 31.43 -4.73
N GLU A 78 -20.96 30.23 -4.98
CA GLU A 78 -20.87 29.57 -6.29
C GLU A 78 -22.11 29.96 -7.11
N ILE A 79 -22.02 31.10 -7.81
CA ILE A 79 -23.16 31.77 -8.47
C ILE A 79 -22.90 32.05 -9.95
N VAL A 80 -23.96 31.98 -10.76
CA VAL A 80 -23.91 32.33 -12.19
C VAL A 80 -23.78 33.85 -12.38
N VAL A 81 -23.44 34.29 -13.59
CA VAL A 81 -23.25 35.72 -13.92
C VAL A 81 -24.47 36.59 -13.59
N LYS A 82 -25.70 36.09 -13.81
CA LYS A 82 -26.93 36.80 -13.40
C LYS A 82 -27.11 36.92 -11.88
N GLY A 83 -26.46 36.06 -11.10
CA GLY A 83 -26.36 36.21 -9.65
C GLY A 83 -25.37 37.31 -9.29
N VAL A 84 -24.22 37.38 -9.97
CA VAL A 84 -23.24 38.48 -9.81
C VAL A 84 -23.87 39.85 -10.05
N GLU A 85 -24.74 40.00 -11.05
CA GLU A 85 -25.52 41.23 -11.27
C GLU A 85 -26.41 41.60 -10.08
N GLN A 86 -27.07 40.62 -9.45
CA GLN A 86 -27.91 40.83 -8.27
C GLN A 86 -27.08 41.22 -7.03
N VAL A 87 -25.93 40.58 -6.80
CA VAL A 87 -25.04 40.95 -5.68
C VAL A 87 -24.43 42.35 -5.88
N LYS A 88 -24.02 42.70 -7.11
CA LYS A 88 -23.52 44.06 -7.42
C LYS A 88 -24.58 45.15 -7.29
N ALA A 89 -25.85 44.82 -7.45
CA ALA A 89 -26.97 45.74 -7.21
C ALA A 89 -27.30 45.92 -5.71
N ASP A 90 -26.79 45.05 -4.84
CA ASP A 90 -27.03 45.06 -3.40
C ASP A 90 -25.91 45.79 -2.64
N SER A 91 -26.15 47.06 -2.33
CA SER A 91 -25.23 47.90 -1.55
C SER A 91 -24.97 47.41 -0.11
N GLY A 92 -25.67 46.38 0.36
CA GLY A 92 -25.44 45.74 1.66
C GLY A 92 -24.32 44.69 1.68
N ILE A 93 -23.69 44.37 0.55
CA ILE A 93 -22.71 43.27 0.43
C ILE A 93 -21.42 43.74 -0.24
N ASP A 94 -20.36 43.92 0.55
CA ASP A 94 -18.99 44.04 0.04
C ASP A 94 -18.48 42.66 -0.37
N ALA A 95 -18.22 42.48 -1.66
CA ALA A 95 -17.84 41.20 -2.27
C ALA A 95 -16.84 41.39 -3.41
N ARG A 96 -15.95 40.39 -3.57
CA ARG A 96 -15.03 40.27 -4.71
C ARG A 96 -15.57 39.26 -5.72
N TYR A 97 -15.38 39.57 -7.00
CA TYR A 97 -15.97 38.86 -8.13
C TYR A 97 -14.87 38.19 -8.95
N VAL A 98 -14.70 36.87 -8.79
CA VAL A 98 -13.67 36.08 -9.48
C VAL A 98 -14.33 35.13 -10.49
N PHE A 99 -13.90 35.18 -11.75
CA PHE A 99 -14.39 34.28 -12.81
C PHE A 99 -13.35 33.20 -13.15
N ILE A 100 -13.76 31.93 -13.14
CA ILE A 100 -12.91 30.78 -13.50
C ILE A 100 -13.25 30.34 -14.93
N ARG A 101 -12.46 30.83 -15.89
CA ARG A 101 -12.59 30.61 -17.33
C ARG A 101 -12.02 29.23 -17.74
N PRO A 102 -12.74 28.41 -18.52
CA PRO A 102 -12.15 27.24 -19.17
C PRO A 102 -11.12 27.67 -20.22
N PRO A 103 -10.10 26.85 -20.54
CA PRO A 103 -9.05 27.22 -21.52
C PRO A 103 -9.62 27.51 -22.90
N SER A 104 -10.58 26.69 -23.32
CA SER A 104 -11.38 26.86 -24.52
C SER A 104 -12.73 26.15 -24.34
N LEU A 105 -13.68 26.36 -25.27
CA LEU A 105 -14.98 25.68 -25.24
C LEU A 105 -14.87 24.19 -25.56
N GLU A 106 -13.91 23.80 -26.40
CA GLU A 106 -13.62 22.40 -26.75
C GLU A 106 -13.06 21.63 -25.54
N VAL A 107 -12.21 22.27 -24.73
CA VAL A 107 -11.72 21.70 -23.46
C VAL A 107 -12.85 21.59 -22.44
N LEU A 108 -13.80 22.53 -22.41
CA LEU A 108 -15.00 22.42 -21.58
C LEU A 108 -15.90 21.27 -22.04
N GLU A 109 -16.15 21.14 -23.34
CA GLU A 109 -16.96 20.06 -23.91
C GLU A 109 -16.34 18.68 -23.60
N CYS A 110 -15.03 18.51 -23.81
CA CYS A 110 -14.33 17.29 -23.46
C CYS A 110 -14.49 16.95 -21.96
N ARG A 111 -14.22 17.92 -21.07
CA ARG A 111 -14.37 17.76 -19.62
C ARG A 111 -15.81 17.54 -19.15
N LEU A 112 -16.83 17.90 -19.92
CA LEU A 112 -18.23 17.56 -19.66
C LEU A 112 -18.53 16.11 -20.08
N ARG A 113 -18.09 15.73 -21.29
CA ARG A 113 -18.29 14.38 -21.86
C ARG A 113 -17.58 13.28 -21.06
N GLU A 114 -16.34 13.51 -20.64
CA GLU A 114 -15.54 12.58 -19.82
C GLU A 114 -16.18 12.25 -18.46
N ARG A 115 -17.05 13.12 -17.92
CA ARG A 115 -17.72 12.88 -16.63
C ARG A 115 -18.82 11.83 -16.71
N GLY A 116 -19.43 11.64 -17.89
CA GLY A 116 -20.46 10.62 -18.10
C GLY A 116 -21.74 10.78 -17.25
N THR A 117 -22.01 11.98 -16.70
CA THR A 117 -23.13 12.24 -15.76
C THR A 117 -24.33 12.97 -16.37
N GLU A 118 -24.24 13.40 -17.63
CA GLU A 118 -25.17 14.34 -18.29
C GLU A 118 -25.40 13.88 -19.74
N ASP A 119 -26.57 14.18 -20.31
CA ASP A 119 -26.91 13.82 -21.70
C ASP A 119 -26.45 14.87 -22.72
N GLU A 120 -26.46 14.52 -24.01
CA GLU A 120 -26.06 15.43 -25.11
C GLU A 120 -26.82 16.77 -25.10
N ALA A 121 -28.10 16.76 -24.73
CA ALA A 121 -28.90 17.98 -24.70
C ALA A 121 -28.55 18.86 -23.49
N ASP A 122 -28.21 18.28 -22.34
CA ASP A 122 -27.66 19.00 -21.18
C ASP A 122 -26.27 19.57 -21.50
N VAL A 123 -25.38 18.80 -22.13
CA VAL A 123 -24.03 19.24 -22.54
C VAL A 123 -24.11 20.43 -23.50
N GLN A 124 -24.90 20.34 -24.57
CA GLN A 124 -25.05 21.45 -25.53
C GLN A 124 -25.67 22.70 -24.89
N ARG A 125 -26.64 22.55 -23.99
CA ARG A 125 -27.20 23.69 -23.22
C ARG A 125 -26.17 24.34 -22.30
N ARG A 126 -25.23 23.57 -21.72
CA ARG A 126 -24.12 24.13 -20.94
C ARG A 126 -23.07 24.84 -21.79
N LEU A 127 -22.75 24.34 -22.97
CA LEU A 127 -21.81 25.02 -23.88
C LEU A 127 -22.40 26.36 -24.39
N ALA A 128 -23.70 26.39 -24.69
CA ALA A 128 -24.41 27.62 -25.01
C ALA A 128 -24.39 28.63 -23.83
N GLN A 129 -24.68 28.17 -22.61
CA GLN A 129 -24.61 29.02 -21.40
C GLN A 129 -23.19 29.55 -21.15
N ALA A 130 -22.17 28.69 -21.21
CA ALA A 130 -20.77 29.09 -21.05
C ALA A 130 -20.32 30.11 -22.12
N THR A 131 -20.82 30.00 -23.35
CA THR A 131 -20.57 30.98 -24.41
C THR A 131 -21.15 32.36 -24.05
N VAL A 132 -22.35 32.41 -23.46
CA VAL A 132 -22.96 33.67 -22.96
C VAL A 132 -22.17 34.23 -21.78
N GLU A 133 -21.77 33.40 -20.83
CA GLU A 133 -21.03 33.84 -19.64
C GLU A 133 -19.61 34.35 -19.95
N LEU A 134 -18.93 33.74 -20.94
CA LEU A 134 -17.65 34.24 -21.45
C LEU A 134 -17.76 35.67 -22.02
N GLY A 135 -18.91 36.07 -22.56
CA GLY A 135 -19.13 37.43 -23.05
C GLY A 135 -19.08 38.53 -21.98
N TYR A 136 -19.20 38.18 -20.69
CA TYR A 136 -19.06 39.12 -19.57
C TYR A 136 -17.60 39.24 -19.08
N VAL A 137 -16.73 38.31 -19.47
CA VAL A 137 -15.30 38.33 -19.13
C VAL A 137 -14.59 39.50 -19.81
N ASP A 138 -15.06 39.87 -21.01
CA ASP A 138 -14.49 40.95 -21.81
C ASP A 138 -15.05 42.34 -21.43
N ILE A 139 -15.94 42.43 -20.42
CA ILE A 139 -16.49 43.70 -19.89
C ILE A 139 -15.54 44.25 -18.80
N PRO A 140 -14.89 45.41 -19.02
CA PRO A 140 -13.92 45.95 -18.07
C PRO A 140 -14.55 46.25 -16.70
N GLY A 141 -13.93 45.71 -15.63
CA GLY A 141 -14.39 45.92 -14.25
C GLY A 141 -15.61 45.10 -13.82
N PHE A 142 -16.14 44.20 -14.67
CA PHE A 142 -17.22 43.30 -14.25
C PHE A 142 -16.73 42.26 -13.23
N PHE A 143 -15.54 41.69 -13.45
CA PHE A 143 -14.83 40.82 -12.50
C PHE A 143 -13.56 41.50 -11.99
N ASP A 144 -13.24 41.32 -10.71
CA ASP A 144 -11.98 41.78 -10.10
C ASP A 144 -10.78 40.94 -10.54
N LYS A 145 -11.02 39.66 -10.84
CA LYS A 145 -10.01 38.72 -11.33
C LYS A 145 -10.65 37.69 -12.27
N VAL A 146 -9.95 37.39 -13.35
CA VAL A 146 -10.24 36.27 -14.25
C VAL A 146 -9.10 35.27 -14.13
N ILE A 147 -9.41 33.98 -14.03
CA ILE A 147 -8.46 32.87 -13.86
C ILE A 147 -8.72 31.85 -14.96
N VAL A 148 -7.68 31.38 -15.64
CA VAL A 148 -7.80 30.32 -16.65
C VAL A 148 -7.51 28.96 -16.01
N ASN A 149 -8.42 28.00 -16.20
CA ASN A 149 -8.34 26.65 -15.62
C ASN A 149 -7.74 25.64 -16.62
N ASP A 150 -6.52 25.93 -17.10
CA ASP A 150 -5.70 25.05 -17.93
C ASP A 150 -4.91 24.06 -17.06
N ASP A 151 -4.08 24.57 -16.15
CA ASP A 151 -3.48 23.80 -15.05
C ASP A 151 -4.24 24.04 -13.74
N LEU A 152 -4.58 22.95 -13.04
CA LEU A 152 -5.37 23.02 -11.81
C LEU A 152 -4.60 23.67 -10.65
N ASN A 153 -3.28 23.47 -10.57
CA ASN A 153 -2.47 24.04 -9.50
C ASN A 153 -2.24 25.52 -9.74
N ARG A 154 -1.90 25.95 -10.97
CA ARG A 154 -1.75 27.37 -11.30
C ARG A 154 -3.07 28.13 -11.16
N ALA A 155 -4.19 27.57 -11.62
CA ALA A 155 -5.50 28.18 -11.43
C ALA A 155 -5.90 28.27 -9.94
N TYR A 156 -5.52 27.26 -9.14
CA TYR A 156 -5.69 27.30 -7.68
C TYR A 156 -4.77 28.33 -7.02
N GLU A 157 -3.52 28.48 -7.45
CA GLU A 157 -2.57 29.48 -6.97
C GLU A 157 -2.95 30.90 -7.37
N GLU A 158 -3.55 31.13 -8.54
CA GLU A 158 -4.14 32.42 -8.92
C GLU A 158 -5.40 32.74 -8.10
N PHE A 159 -6.17 31.71 -7.71
CA PHE A 159 -7.34 31.86 -6.83
C PHE A 159 -6.93 32.08 -5.36
N VAL A 160 -5.84 31.44 -4.91
CA VAL A 160 -5.15 31.77 -3.65
C VAL A 160 -4.66 33.21 -3.72
N GLY A 161 -3.89 33.57 -4.76
CA GLY A 161 -3.16 34.83 -4.94
C GLY A 161 -4.02 36.10 -4.99
N CYS A 162 -5.34 35.98 -4.92
CA CYS A 162 -6.23 37.07 -4.53
C CYS A 162 -6.08 37.48 -3.03
N ARG A 163 -5.22 36.80 -2.25
CA ARG A 163 -5.04 36.86 -0.79
C ARG A 163 -4.52 38.17 -0.21
N ASP A 164 -3.83 38.99 -0.99
CA ASP A 164 -3.16 40.20 -0.47
C ASP A 164 -4.13 41.35 -0.17
N MET A 165 -5.43 41.10 -0.37
CA MET A 165 -6.53 41.71 0.38
C MET A 165 -7.22 40.59 1.20
N PRO A 166 -7.62 40.85 2.47
CA PRO A 166 -7.55 39.84 3.53
C PRO A 166 -8.37 38.54 3.34
N ASN A 167 -7.66 37.42 3.57
CA ASN A 167 -8.09 36.00 3.72
C ASN A 167 -8.29 35.19 2.42
N VAL A 168 -7.54 34.07 2.21
CA VAL A 168 -7.90 32.85 1.41
C VAL A 168 -6.78 31.74 1.30
N LEU A 169 -7.18 30.44 1.44
CA LEU A 169 -6.60 29.12 1.01
C LEU A 169 -5.38 28.39 1.67
N LEU A 170 -5.25 27.06 1.39
CA LEU A 170 -4.41 26.01 2.07
C LEU A 170 -3.14 25.63 1.23
N THR A 171 -2.83 24.45 0.65
CA THR A 171 -3.06 23.01 0.99
C THR A 171 -1.73 22.24 0.93
N LEU A 172 -1.28 21.56 2.01
CA LEU A 172 -0.70 20.18 2.05
C LEU A 172 -0.09 19.81 3.43
N GLY A 173 0.56 18.65 3.54
CA GLY A 173 0.97 17.97 4.77
C GLY A 173 1.90 18.74 5.73
N LEU A 174 2.16 18.13 6.90
CA LEU A 174 2.81 18.69 8.10
C LEU A 174 2.10 19.90 8.75
N ARG A 175 1.47 20.79 7.97
CA ARG A 175 0.76 21.99 8.47
C ARG A 175 -0.21 21.73 9.63
N LYS A 176 -0.86 20.56 9.66
CA LYS A 176 -1.82 20.15 10.70
C LYS A 176 -1.27 20.21 12.13
N PHE A 177 0.00 19.89 12.36
CA PHE A 177 0.54 19.82 13.73
C PHE A 177 0.45 21.18 14.44
N GLY A 178 0.80 22.25 13.73
CA GLY A 178 0.68 23.63 14.20
C GLY A 178 -0.72 24.22 14.02
N GLU A 179 -1.19 24.32 12.76
CA GLU A 179 -2.41 25.06 12.37
C GLU A 179 -3.67 24.58 13.09
N ALA A 180 -3.79 23.27 13.37
CA ALA A 180 -4.98 22.72 14.02
C ALA A 180 -4.92 22.76 15.56
N SER A 181 -3.72 22.89 16.14
CA SER A 181 -3.49 22.62 17.57
C SER A 181 -3.36 23.88 18.41
N PHE A 182 -2.52 24.83 17.99
CA PHE A 182 -2.00 25.88 18.89
C PHE A 182 -2.15 27.31 18.38
N GLY A 183 -2.17 27.53 17.06
CA GLY A 183 -2.45 28.85 16.46
C GLY A 183 -1.24 29.79 16.48
N GLY A 184 -0.60 29.96 15.32
CA GLY A 184 0.68 30.62 15.17
C GLY A 184 1.03 30.95 13.72
N ASN A 185 2.20 31.57 13.53
CA ASN A 185 2.65 32.14 12.26
C ASN A 185 3.42 31.11 11.42
N LEU A 186 2.99 30.92 10.16
CA LEU A 186 3.65 30.05 9.19
C LEU A 186 4.51 30.90 8.23
N HIS A 187 5.79 30.55 8.04
CA HIS A 187 6.64 31.17 7.03
C HIS A 187 7.58 30.16 6.33
N ASP A 188 7.99 30.47 5.10
CA ASP A 188 8.90 29.65 4.29
C ASP A 188 10.34 29.75 4.82
N ILE A 189 11.11 28.65 4.74
CA ILE A 189 12.53 28.72 5.06
C ILE A 189 13.33 29.28 3.88
N GLN A 190 14.32 30.13 4.18
CA GLN A 190 15.22 30.69 3.17
C GLN A 190 15.93 29.56 2.40
N GLY A 191 15.74 29.52 1.08
CA GLY A 191 16.40 28.56 0.18
C GLY A 191 15.65 27.24 -0.07
N ASN A 192 14.53 26.96 0.61
CA ASN A 192 13.70 25.79 0.32
C ASN A 192 12.20 26.08 0.56
N PRO A 193 11.37 26.17 -0.51
CA PRO A 193 9.95 26.53 -0.37
C PRO A 193 9.06 25.39 0.14
N TYR A 194 9.58 24.16 0.23
CA TYR A 194 8.79 22.99 0.67
C TYR A 194 8.79 22.84 2.20
N VAL A 195 9.87 23.25 2.86
CA VAL A 195 9.97 23.28 4.33
C VAL A 195 9.51 24.63 4.86
N LYS A 196 8.75 24.61 5.97
CA LYS A 196 8.18 25.79 6.62
C LYS A 196 8.56 25.82 8.09
N ASN A 197 8.72 27.03 8.61
CA ASN A 197 8.77 27.36 10.03
C ASN A 197 7.35 27.69 10.51
N TYR A 198 6.95 27.16 11.67
CA TYR A 198 5.70 27.47 12.34
C TYR A 198 5.93 27.91 13.80
N GLU A 199 5.72 29.20 14.08
CA GLU A 199 5.96 29.84 15.38
C GLU A 199 4.68 29.95 16.20
N PHE A 200 4.66 29.43 17.43
CA PHE A 200 3.51 29.50 18.34
C PHE A 200 3.95 29.43 19.80
N ASP A 201 3.15 29.96 20.73
CA ASP A 201 3.35 29.76 22.17
C ASP A 201 2.65 28.49 22.65
N TYR A 202 3.29 27.72 23.54
CA TYR A 202 2.67 26.59 24.21
C TYR A 202 3.14 26.43 25.66
N THR A 203 2.24 25.96 26.53
CA THR A 203 2.56 25.65 27.93
C THR A 203 2.80 24.15 28.10
N PHE A 204 4.07 23.74 28.14
CA PHE A 204 4.46 22.36 28.38
C PHE A 204 4.42 22.03 29.89
N PRO A 205 4.00 20.81 30.29
CA PRO A 205 4.01 20.40 31.69
C PRO A 205 5.41 20.44 32.35
N GLN A 206 6.48 20.30 31.55
CA GLN A 206 7.86 20.17 32.03
C GLN A 206 8.66 21.49 32.01
N TRP A 207 8.34 22.41 31.09
CA TRP A 207 9.09 23.66 30.85
C TRP A 207 8.27 24.93 31.08
N GLY A 208 6.97 24.83 31.34
CA GLY A 208 6.08 25.97 31.46
C GLY A 208 5.78 26.61 30.10
N HIS A 209 5.61 27.93 30.08
CA HIS A 209 5.28 28.68 28.87
C HIS A 209 6.51 28.88 27.99
N CYS A 210 6.51 28.31 26.78
CA CYS A 210 7.60 28.36 25.82
C CYS A 210 7.12 28.90 24.47
N SER A 211 7.95 29.76 23.85
CA SER A 211 7.84 30.07 22.43
C SER A 211 8.41 28.89 21.64
N VAL A 212 7.60 28.30 20.77
CA VAL A 212 7.93 27.08 20.02
C VAL A 212 8.22 27.41 18.57
N MET A 213 9.35 26.91 18.07
CA MET A 213 9.67 26.90 16.64
C MET A 213 9.58 25.47 16.10
N MET A 214 8.49 25.17 15.39
CA MET A 214 8.32 23.89 14.68
C MET A 214 8.81 24.01 13.23
N THR A 215 9.63 23.06 12.79
CA THR A 215 10.14 22.94 11.41
C THR A 215 10.26 21.46 11.06
N SER A 216 10.40 21.13 9.77
CA SER A 216 10.57 19.75 9.30
C SER A 216 11.89 19.53 8.55
N VAL A 217 12.21 18.26 8.29
CA VAL A 217 13.24 17.81 7.35
C VAL A 217 12.59 17.07 6.18
N LEU A 218 13.36 16.67 5.16
CA LEU A 218 12.89 15.95 3.98
C LEU A 218 13.52 14.54 3.90
N GLY A 219 13.49 13.81 5.02
CA GLY A 219 14.26 12.58 5.23
C GLY A 219 15.60 12.87 5.89
N HIS A 220 16.61 12.06 5.58
CA HIS A 220 17.99 12.24 6.06
C HIS A 220 18.56 13.61 5.63
N LEU A 221 19.21 14.29 6.56
CA LEU A 221 20.00 15.50 6.31
C LEU A 221 21.43 15.14 5.86
N LEU A 222 21.97 14.06 6.40
CA LEU A 222 23.36 13.66 6.25
C LEU A 222 23.57 12.64 5.13
N SER A 223 24.68 12.80 4.40
CA SER A 223 25.20 11.86 3.43
C SER A 223 26.51 11.26 3.93
N TYR A 224 26.73 10.00 3.59
CA TYR A 224 27.89 9.19 3.96
C TYR A 224 28.66 8.86 2.68
N GLU A 225 29.90 9.36 2.54
CA GLU A 225 30.78 9.03 1.42
C GLU A 225 32.20 8.75 1.92
N PHE A 226 32.99 7.97 1.16
CA PHE A 226 34.43 7.89 1.44
C PHE A 226 35.13 9.23 1.14
N GLU A 227 36.23 9.53 1.85
CA GLU A 227 37.05 10.72 1.60
C GLU A 227 37.39 10.91 0.10
N PRO A 228 37.58 12.15 -0.41
CA PRO A 228 37.79 12.45 -1.83
C PRO A 228 38.80 11.57 -2.56
N ARG A 229 39.90 11.17 -1.90
CA ARG A 229 40.93 10.26 -2.47
C ARG A 229 40.40 8.87 -2.85
N TYR A 230 39.28 8.42 -2.28
CA TYR A 230 38.63 7.13 -2.57
C TYR A 230 37.37 7.26 -3.45
N LYS A 231 36.90 8.47 -3.77
CA LYS A 231 35.66 8.68 -4.56
C LYS A 231 35.81 8.21 -6.02
N SER A 232 36.99 8.35 -6.62
CA SER A 232 37.26 7.80 -7.95
C SER A 232 37.29 6.27 -7.93
N TRP A 233 36.72 5.66 -8.97
CA TRP A 233 36.63 4.20 -9.10
C TRP A 233 37.99 3.52 -9.31
N THR A 234 39.01 4.26 -9.74
CA THR A 234 40.34 3.76 -10.07
C THR A 234 41.45 4.36 -9.22
N SER A 235 41.15 5.07 -8.13
CA SER A 235 42.17 5.64 -7.23
C SER A 235 42.64 4.68 -6.12
N CYS A 236 41.96 3.56 -5.91
CA CYS A 236 42.37 2.49 -5.01
C CYS A 236 41.91 1.11 -5.51
N ASP A 237 42.48 0.02 -4.99
CA ASP A 237 41.84 -1.29 -5.11
C ASP A 237 40.53 -1.30 -4.29
N PRO A 238 39.44 -1.94 -4.76
CA PRO A 238 38.17 -1.95 -4.02
C PRO A 238 38.25 -2.63 -2.65
N SER A 239 39.24 -3.49 -2.37
CA SER A 239 39.45 -4.07 -1.03
C SER A 239 39.78 -3.03 0.04
N VAL A 240 40.35 -1.88 -0.35
CA VAL A 240 40.67 -0.78 0.59
C VAL A 240 39.40 -0.11 1.12
N LEU A 241 38.27 -0.20 0.41
CA LEU A 241 37.01 0.44 0.78
C LEU A 241 36.32 -0.21 1.99
N PHE A 242 36.72 -1.42 2.37
CA PHE A 242 36.31 -2.00 3.65
C PHE A 242 36.81 -1.16 4.84
N ASP A 243 38.02 -0.62 4.76
CA ASP A 243 38.68 0.14 5.86
C ASP A 243 38.74 1.65 5.63
N ALA A 244 38.49 2.12 4.40
CA ALA A 244 38.57 3.53 4.04
C ALA A 244 37.71 4.42 4.97
N PRO A 245 38.21 5.58 5.42
CA PRO A 245 37.42 6.50 6.23
C PRO A 245 36.22 7.05 5.45
N ILE A 246 35.13 7.28 6.19
CA ILE A 246 33.86 7.84 5.69
C ILE A 246 33.72 9.25 6.26
N GLU A 247 33.52 10.22 5.37
CA GLU A 247 33.07 11.57 5.69
C GLU A 247 31.55 11.58 5.80
N VAL A 248 31.04 12.28 6.82
CA VAL A 248 29.60 12.50 7.04
C VAL A 248 29.34 13.99 6.98
N PHE A 249 28.48 14.42 6.05
CA PHE A 249 28.26 15.83 5.73
C PHE A 249 26.79 16.07 5.36
N VAL A 250 26.32 17.32 5.46
CA VAL A 250 24.96 17.69 5.03
C VAL A 250 24.87 17.63 3.51
N SER A 251 23.85 16.96 2.96
CA SER A 251 23.62 16.93 1.51
C SER A 251 23.30 18.33 0.97
N SER A 252 23.69 18.63 -0.28
CA SER A 252 23.44 19.93 -0.95
C SER A 252 21.98 20.38 -0.83
N ASP A 253 21.08 19.42 -1.03
CA ASP A 253 19.64 19.66 -1.12
C ASP A 253 19.02 19.89 0.28
N SER A 254 19.72 19.45 1.33
CA SER A 254 19.40 19.67 2.75
C SER A 254 20.14 20.84 3.38
N GLU A 255 21.11 21.47 2.71
CA GLU A 255 21.89 22.59 3.27
C GLU A 255 21.01 23.76 3.73
N PRO A 256 19.97 24.21 3.00
CA PRO A 256 19.04 25.23 3.49
C PRO A 256 18.26 24.82 4.75
N ILE A 257 17.93 23.52 4.87
CA ILE A 257 17.22 22.95 6.02
C ILE A 257 18.15 22.90 7.24
N ALA A 258 19.38 22.44 7.05
CA ALA A 258 20.40 22.40 8.10
C ALA A 258 20.75 23.79 8.60
N ASP A 259 20.85 24.80 7.72
CA ASP A 259 21.07 26.19 8.12
C ASP A 259 19.87 26.80 8.86
N ASN A 260 18.64 26.38 8.53
CA ASN A 260 17.46 26.73 9.32
C ASN A 260 17.49 26.12 10.73
N ILE A 261 17.86 24.84 10.86
CA ILE A 261 18.06 24.17 12.15
C ILE A 261 19.16 24.88 12.97
N LYS A 262 20.34 25.12 12.37
CA LYS A 262 21.45 25.86 13.00
C LYS A 262 21.02 27.25 13.47
N ARG A 263 20.26 28.00 12.65
CA ARG A 263 19.78 29.37 12.96
C ARG A 263 18.96 29.40 14.26
N HIS A 264 18.01 28.49 14.39
CA HIS A 264 17.09 28.42 15.53
C HIS A 264 17.72 27.76 16.76
N ALA A 265 18.54 26.72 16.58
CA ALA A 265 19.24 26.02 17.66
C ALA A 265 20.07 26.95 18.56
N ARG A 266 20.62 28.05 18.02
CA ARG A 266 21.35 29.10 18.76
C ARG A 266 20.60 29.73 19.94
N ARG A 267 19.26 29.64 19.95
CA ARG A 267 18.39 30.21 20.98
C ARG A 267 17.39 29.20 21.57
N ALA A 268 17.51 27.93 21.22
CA ALA A 268 16.67 26.87 21.76
C ALA A 268 17.26 26.33 23.06
N ASP A 269 16.46 26.28 24.12
CA ASP A 269 16.81 25.59 25.38
C ASP A 269 16.64 24.06 25.26
N VAL A 270 15.67 23.62 24.44
CA VAL A 270 15.30 22.22 24.22
C VAL A 270 15.02 21.99 22.74
N LEU A 271 15.57 20.91 22.18
CA LEU A 271 15.21 20.36 20.88
C LEU A 271 14.17 19.25 21.09
N PHE A 272 12.94 19.44 20.58
CA PHE A 272 11.87 18.45 20.66
C PHE A 272 11.66 17.84 19.27
N ASN A 273 12.02 16.57 19.10
CA ASN A 273 11.95 15.90 17.81
C ASN A 273 10.60 15.19 17.55
N TRP A 274 10.18 15.20 16.28
CA TRP A 274 8.86 14.77 15.80
C TRP A 274 8.88 14.01 14.46
N THR A 275 9.99 13.35 14.11
CA THR A 275 9.99 12.37 12.99
C THR A 275 9.10 11.16 13.33
N ASP A 276 8.74 10.35 12.34
CA ASP A 276 7.98 9.11 12.57
C ASP A 276 8.71 8.18 13.55
N CYS A 277 7.97 7.36 14.31
CA CYS A 277 8.53 6.58 15.43
C CYS A 277 9.07 5.19 15.05
N ASP A 278 9.76 5.11 13.92
CA ASP A 278 10.51 3.94 13.45
C ASP A 278 12.03 4.11 13.62
N ARG A 279 12.80 3.08 13.27
CA ARG A 279 14.27 3.08 13.41
C ARG A 279 14.94 4.18 12.58
N GLU A 280 14.42 4.45 11.38
CA GLU A 280 14.96 5.48 10.49
C GLU A 280 14.67 6.89 11.05
N GLY A 281 13.48 7.12 11.62
CA GLY A 281 13.15 8.34 12.35
C GLY A 281 14.03 8.60 13.57
N GLU A 282 14.30 7.59 14.42
CA GLU A 282 15.27 7.72 15.51
C GLU A 282 16.69 8.08 14.98
N HIS A 283 17.08 7.57 13.81
CA HIS A 283 18.36 7.95 13.21
C HIS A 283 18.37 9.40 12.71
N ILE A 284 17.35 9.81 11.95
CA ILE A 284 17.18 11.19 11.46
C ILE A 284 17.14 12.18 12.65
N ASP A 285 16.55 11.80 13.78
CA ASP A 285 16.56 12.57 15.02
C ASP A 285 17.97 12.77 15.59
N THR A 286 18.86 11.77 15.47
CA THR A 286 20.29 11.96 15.81
C THR A 286 21.02 12.86 14.81
N GLU A 287 20.64 12.86 13.53
CA GLU A 287 21.18 13.78 12.52
C GLU A 287 20.77 15.23 12.82
N ILE A 288 19.48 15.48 13.04
CA ILE A 288 18.92 16.79 13.41
C ILE A 288 19.64 17.34 14.66
N ARG A 289 19.79 16.49 15.69
CA ARG A 289 20.54 16.83 16.91
C ARG A 289 22.00 17.17 16.62
N SER A 290 22.69 16.42 15.76
CA SER A 290 24.08 16.70 15.40
C SER A 290 24.25 18.04 14.65
N VAL A 291 23.30 18.39 13.78
CA VAL A 291 23.28 19.65 13.03
C VAL A 291 22.97 20.82 13.97
N ALA A 292 22.00 20.66 14.88
CA ALA A 292 21.68 21.66 15.90
C ALA A 292 22.88 21.90 16.85
N ALA A 293 23.58 20.83 17.25
CA ALA A 293 24.75 20.88 18.13
C ALA A 293 25.91 21.74 17.57
N GLN A 294 26.05 21.85 16.24
CA GLN A 294 27.04 22.72 15.60
C GLN A 294 26.86 24.20 15.98
N SER A 295 25.65 24.61 16.34
CA SER A 295 25.33 25.96 16.81
C SER A 295 24.98 26.06 18.30
N ASN A 296 24.58 24.95 18.95
CA ASN A 296 24.32 24.92 20.39
C ASN A 296 24.61 23.55 21.02
N GLN A 297 25.78 23.42 21.64
CA GLN A 297 26.23 22.20 22.32
C GLN A 297 25.43 21.85 23.59
N ALA A 298 24.60 22.75 24.13
CA ALA A 298 23.76 22.41 25.28
C ALA A 298 22.67 21.37 24.93
N LEU A 299 22.21 21.35 23.67
CA LEU A 299 21.19 20.44 23.17
C LEU A 299 21.62 18.96 23.21
N VAL A 300 22.92 18.67 23.20
CA VAL A 300 23.48 17.30 23.27
C VAL A 300 23.32 16.68 24.67
N ARG A 301 23.02 17.48 25.69
CA ARG A 301 22.80 17.00 27.06
C ARG A 301 21.47 16.25 27.16
N ALA A 302 21.36 15.34 28.14
CA ALA A 302 20.16 14.52 28.35
C ALA A 302 18.86 15.32 28.62
N SER A 303 18.95 16.60 28.98
CA SER A 303 17.80 17.52 29.13
C SER A 303 17.61 18.49 27.96
N GLY A 304 18.49 18.43 26.95
CA GLY A 304 18.57 19.39 25.83
C GLY A 304 17.99 18.87 24.52
N THR A 305 17.81 17.55 24.38
CA THR A 305 17.03 16.94 23.28
C THR A 305 16.04 15.92 23.85
N VAL A 306 14.80 15.96 23.39
CA VAL A 306 13.71 15.06 23.77
C VAL A 306 12.95 14.56 22.54
N ARG A 307 12.27 13.42 22.69
CA ARG A 307 11.60 12.67 21.62
C ARG A 307 10.09 12.61 21.84
N ALA A 308 9.32 12.96 20.82
CA ALA A 308 7.88 12.71 20.79
C ALA A 308 7.60 11.26 20.35
N TYR A 309 6.65 10.59 21.00
CA TYR A 309 6.34 9.20 20.69
C TYR A 309 4.86 9.03 20.30
N PHE A 310 4.60 8.72 19.03
CA PHE A 310 3.27 8.68 18.44
C PHE A 310 3.14 7.61 17.33
N PHE A 311 1.90 7.21 17.02
CA PHE A 311 1.59 6.20 15.99
C PHE A 311 0.42 6.59 15.07
N ASN A 312 -0.13 7.79 15.27
CA ASN A 312 -1.13 8.44 14.43
C ASN A 312 -1.08 9.96 14.66
N ILE A 313 -1.79 10.72 13.83
CA ILE A 313 -1.83 12.20 13.84
C ILE A 313 -3.22 12.70 14.33
N GLU A 314 -3.79 12.06 15.35
CA GLU A 314 -5.01 12.52 16.02
C GLU A 314 -4.66 13.47 17.19
N ARG A 315 -5.43 14.56 17.37
CA ARG A 315 -5.11 15.64 18.33
C ARG A 315 -4.85 15.14 19.75
N THR A 316 -5.65 14.19 20.22
CA THR A 316 -5.51 13.57 21.55
C THR A 316 -4.18 12.85 21.71
N HIS A 317 -3.75 12.11 20.67
CA HIS A 317 -2.50 11.35 20.68
C HIS A 317 -1.28 12.27 20.62
N ILE A 318 -1.34 13.32 19.80
CA ILE A 318 -0.28 14.33 19.72
C ILE A 318 -0.14 15.09 21.05
N ILE A 319 -1.25 15.47 21.71
CA ILE A 319 -1.20 16.11 23.04
C ILE A 319 -0.58 15.16 24.08
N HIS A 320 -0.90 13.86 24.04
CA HIS A 320 -0.26 12.87 24.91
C HIS A 320 1.27 12.80 24.67
N ALA A 321 1.71 12.78 23.41
CA ALA A 321 3.14 12.81 23.07
C ALA A 321 3.86 14.10 23.51
N VAL A 322 3.16 15.25 23.54
CA VAL A 322 3.68 16.51 24.11
C VAL A 322 3.84 16.44 25.64
N HIS A 323 2.96 15.71 26.33
CA HIS A 323 2.96 15.60 27.81
C HIS A 323 3.89 14.50 28.33
N CYS A 324 4.11 13.46 27.52
CA CYS A 324 4.91 12.28 27.85
C CYS A 324 6.12 12.11 26.88
N PRO A 325 7.01 13.11 26.72
CA PRO A 325 8.22 12.95 25.91
C PRO A 325 9.18 11.91 26.51
N VAL A 326 9.96 11.28 25.65
CA VAL A 326 10.99 10.28 26.00
C VAL A 326 12.37 10.75 25.57
N ASN A 327 13.41 9.96 25.86
CA ASN A 327 14.75 10.16 25.31
C ASN A 327 14.83 9.52 23.90
N LEU A 328 15.75 9.98 23.06
CA LEU A 328 16.07 9.33 21.78
C LEU A 328 16.61 7.92 22.03
N ASP A 329 16.23 6.96 21.18
CA ASP A 329 16.78 5.62 21.22
C ASP A 329 18.10 5.53 20.43
N GLU A 330 19.20 5.83 21.13
CA GLU A 330 20.56 5.69 20.58
C GLU A 330 20.84 4.28 20.05
N ALA A 331 20.20 3.23 20.57
CA ALA A 331 20.44 1.86 20.12
C ALA A 331 19.78 1.60 18.77
N GLN A 332 18.55 2.06 18.56
CA GLN A 332 17.88 2.03 17.25
C GLN A 332 18.61 2.91 16.22
N ALA A 333 18.98 4.13 16.59
CA ALA A 333 19.75 5.02 15.71
C ALA A 333 21.13 4.42 15.34
N ASN A 334 21.82 3.75 16.27
CA ASN A 334 23.08 3.06 15.99
C ASN A 334 22.89 1.84 15.06
N ALA A 335 21.76 1.15 15.11
CA ALA A 335 21.47 0.05 14.20
C ALA A 335 21.34 0.53 12.75
N VAL A 336 20.60 1.62 12.51
CA VAL A 336 20.53 2.25 11.18
C VAL A 336 21.90 2.79 10.74
N ALA A 337 22.62 3.47 11.64
CA ALA A 337 23.98 3.94 11.35
C ALA A 337 24.98 2.80 11.05
N SER A 338 24.76 1.60 11.60
CA SER A 338 25.52 0.38 11.24
C SER A 338 25.09 -0.15 9.87
N ARG A 339 23.79 -0.20 9.57
CA ARG A 339 23.24 -0.65 8.28
C ARG A 339 23.74 0.22 7.12
N ILE A 340 23.68 1.54 7.25
CA ILE A 340 24.15 2.51 6.24
C ILE A 340 25.65 2.32 5.97
N GLU A 341 26.46 2.23 7.02
CA GLU A 341 27.91 2.06 6.88
C GLU A 341 28.29 0.72 6.24
N LEU A 342 27.63 -0.37 6.63
CA LEU A 342 27.87 -1.70 6.07
C LEU A 342 27.42 -1.79 4.61
N ASP A 343 26.22 -1.31 4.27
CA ASP A 343 25.74 -1.31 2.89
C ASP A 343 26.57 -0.39 1.97
N LEU A 344 27.12 0.72 2.48
CA LEU A 344 28.10 1.55 1.75
C LEU A 344 29.44 0.82 1.53
N ARG A 345 30.07 0.30 2.60
CA ARG A 345 31.38 -0.38 2.52
C ARG A 345 31.30 -1.63 1.64
N VAL A 346 30.37 -2.54 1.93
CA VAL A 346 30.19 -3.79 1.18
C VAL A 346 29.70 -3.48 -0.24
N GLY A 347 28.70 -2.62 -0.39
CA GLY A 347 28.15 -2.22 -1.68
C GLY A 347 29.22 -1.66 -2.62
N ALA A 348 30.03 -0.70 -2.16
CA ALA A 348 31.09 -0.09 -2.97
C ALA A 348 32.21 -1.08 -3.33
N SER A 349 32.72 -1.85 -2.35
CA SER A 349 33.78 -2.85 -2.59
C SER A 349 33.40 -3.85 -3.68
N PHE A 350 32.25 -4.52 -3.54
CA PHE A 350 31.81 -5.53 -4.50
C PHE A 350 31.34 -4.90 -5.83
N THR A 351 30.64 -3.76 -5.82
CA THR A 351 30.19 -3.07 -7.05
C THR A 351 31.37 -2.67 -7.94
N ARG A 352 32.39 -2.02 -7.36
CA ARG A 352 33.58 -1.60 -8.12
C ARG A 352 34.36 -2.83 -8.62
N HIS A 353 34.55 -3.84 -7.77
CA HIS A 353 35.26 -5.06 -8.15
C HIS A 353 34.57 -5.78 -9.32
N LEU A 354 33.26 -6.08 -9.20
CA LEU A 354 32.47 -6.73 -10.25
C LEU A 354 32.50 -5.94 -11.55
N THR A 355 32.18 -4.64 -11.49
CA THR A 355 32.08 -3.78 -12.66
C THR A 355 33.42 -3.65 -13.36
N LEU A 356 34.51 -3.27 -12.66
CA LEU A 356 35.84 -3.11 -13.29
C LEU A 356 36.35 -4.43 -13.89
N SER A 357 36.04 -5.56 -13.25
CA SER A 357 36.52 -6.88 -13.68
C SER A 357 35.75 -7.48 -14.86
N LEU A 358 34.53 -7.01 -15.11
CA LEU A 358 33.67 -7.46 -16.22
C LEU A 358 33.53 -6.41 -17.34
N ARG A 359 33.83 -5.13 -17.07
CA ARG A 359 33.84 -4.03 -18.05
C ARG A 359 34.55 -4.36 -19.38
N PRO A 360 35.73 -5.04 -19.44
CA PRO A 360 36.38 -5.39 -20.71
C PRO A 360 35.63 -6.42 -21.57
N ILE A 361 34.63 -7.10 -20.99
CA ILE A 361 33.70 -8.00 -21.67
C ILE A 361 32.41 -7.24 -22.00
N LEU A 362 31.80 -6.58 -21.01
CA LEU A 362 30.53 -5.85 -21.16
C LEU A 362 30.60 -4.77 -22.25
N GLN A 363 31.70 -4.03 -22.35
CA GLN A 363 31.91 -2.99 -23.38
C GLN A 363 32.04 -3.54 -24.82
N ARG A 364 32.08 -4.87 -25.01
CA ARG A 364 32.02 -5.51 -26.33
C ARG A 364 30.60 -5.85 -26.78
N GLY A 365 29.64 -5.84 -25.85
CA GLY A 365 28.23 -6.06 -26.14
C GLY A 365 27.50 -4.74 -26.26
N ASN A 366 26.51 -4.67 -27.16
CA ASN A 366 25.59 -3.54 -27.28
C ASN A 366 24.56 -3.56 -26.13
N LEU A 367 25.05 -3.51 -24.89
CA LEU A 367 24.28 -3.54 -23.66
C LEU A 367 23.92 -2.12 -23.21
N SER A 368 22.75 -1.98 -22.61
CA SER A 368 22.32 -0.74 -21.95
C SER A 368 23.34 -0.28 -20.92
N GLU A 369 23.43 1.04 -20.69
CA GLU A 369 24.33 1.61 -19.67
C GLU A 369 24.04 1.05 -18.27
N ALA A 370 22.77 0.75 -17.97
CA ALA A 370 22.35 0.05 -16.75
C ALA A 370 23.04 -1.33 -16.59
N CYS A 371 23.17 -2.10 -17.67
CA CYS A 371 23.87 -3.39 -17.69
C CYS A 371 25.41 -3.26 -17.71
N GLN A 372 25.97 -2.08 -17.98
CA GLN A 372 27.42 -1.84 -17.88
C GLN A 372 27.88 -1.60 -16.43
N LEU A 373 26.95 -1.31 -15.52
CA LEU A 373 27.17 -1.11 -14.09
C LEU A 373 26.65 -2.32 -13.28
N ILE A 374 27.56 -3.16 -12.79
CA ILE A 374 27.21 -4.28 -11.91
C ILE A 374 27.23 -3.81 -10.45
N SER A 375 26.09 -3.27 -10.00
CA SER A 375 25.81 -3.00 -8.59
C SER A 375 25.74 -4.29 -7.78
N TYR A 376 26.44 -4.35 -6.65
CA TYR A 376 26.21 -5.29 -5.58
C TYR A 376 25.44 -4.63 -4.44
N GLY A 377 24.50 -5.37 -3.83
CA GLY A 377 23.83 -4.99 -2.61
C GLY A 377 23.57 -6.22 -1.73
N SER A 378 23.78 -6.08 -0.42
CA SER A 378 23.77 -7.20 0.54
C SER A 378 22.46 -7.99 0.56
N CYS A 379 21.31 -7.31 0.44
CA CYS A 379 19.99 -7.93 0.27
C CYS A 379 19.57 -8.08 -1.21
N GLN A 380 20.11 -7.25 -2.11
CA GLN A 380 19.81 -7.28 -3.55
C GLN A 380 20.17 -8.63 -4.19
N PHE A 381 21.35 -9.18 -3.85
CA PHE A 381 21.84 -10.43 -4.45
C PHE A 381 21.05 -11.67 -3.98
N PRO A 382 20.78 -11.90 -2.68
CA PRO A 382 19.89 -12.98 -2.25
C PRO A 382 18.47 -12.89 -2.85
N THR A 383 17.93 -11.67 -3.03
CA THR A 383 16.61 -11.45 -3.66
C THR A 383 16.61 -11.91 -5.12
N LEU A 384 17.65 -11.58 -5.89
CA LEU A 384 17.88 -12.12 -7.24
C LEU A 384 18.07 -13.65 -7.21
N GLY A 385 18.77 -14.17 -6.19
CA GLY A 385 19.01 -15.60 -5.98
C GLY A 385 17.73 -16.43 -5.90
N PHE A 386 16.72 -15.98 -5.15
CA PHE A 386 15.42 -16.66 -5.07
C PHE A 386 14.71 -16.76 -6.44
N ILE A 387 14.81 -15.70 -7.26
CA ILE A 387 14.18 -15.61 -8.59
C ILE A 387 14.87 -16.54 -9.58
N ALA A 388 16.21 -16.55 -9.60
CA ALA A 388 17.00 -17.47 -10.41
C ALA A 388 16.81 -18.94 -10.00
N GLU A 389 16.79 -19.22 -8.69
CA GLU A 389 16.55 -20.58 -8.20
C GLU A 389 15.14 -21.08 -8.56
N ARG A 390 14.12 -20.22 -8.50
CA ARG A 390 12.80 -20.57 -9.05
C ARG A 390 12.86 -20.78 -10.56
N TYR A 391 13.52 -19.91 -11.31
CA TYR A 391 13.62 -20.01 -12.76
C TYR A 391 14.25 -21.34 -13.22
N TRP A 392 15.34 -21.80 -12.59
CA TRP A 392 15.91 -23.12 -12.89
C TRP A 392 14.99 -24.28 -12.45
N ARG A 393 14.30 -24.17 -11.31
CA ARG A 393 13.27 -25.15 -10.90
C ARG A 393 12.08 -25.23 -11.88
N VAL A 394 11.86 -24.22 -12.73
CA VAL A 394 10.89 -24.26 -13.85
C VAL A 394 11.54 -24.82 -15.12
N ARG A 395 12.72 -24.32 -15.50
CA ARG A 395 13.42 -24.70 -16.75
C ARG A 395 13.89 -26.15 -16.78
N ASN A 396 14.35 -26.67 -15.64
CA ASN A 396 14.94 -28.01 -15.52
C ASN A 396 13.90 -29.05 -15.04
N PHE A 397 12.62 -28.68 -15.01
CA PHE A 397 11.54 -29.57 -14.60
C PHE A 397 11.22 -30.60 -15.70
N ILE A 398 11.23 -31.88 -15.34
CA ILE A 398 10.87 -32.99 -16.24
C ILE A 398 9.44 -33.44 -15.89
N PRO A 399 8.44 -33.26 -16.78
CA PRO A 399 7.06 -33.67 -16.52
C PRO A 399 6.91 -35.21 -16.51
N GLU A 400 6.67 -35.76 -15.33
CA GLU A 400 6.38 -37.18 -15.11
C GLU A 400 4.88 -37.47 -15.29
N PRO A 401 4.48 -38.55 -15.99
CA PRO A 401 3.09 -38.99 -16.07
C PRO A 401 2.64 -39.65 -14.76
N PHE A 402 1.38 -39.46 -14.40
CA PHE A 402 0.74 -40.13 -13.28
C PHE A 402 -0.66 -40.62 -13.65
N TRP A 403 -1.13 -41.63 -12.95
CA TRP A 403 -2.48 -42.18 -13.12
C TRP A 403 -3.25 -42.12 -11.81
N SER A 404 -4.52 -41.71 -11.89
CA SER A 404 -5.44 -41.68 -10.75
C SER A 404 -6.82 -42.20 -11.13
N ILE A 405 -7.39 -43.02 -10.24
CA ILE A 405 -8.78 -43.45 -10.35
C ILE A 405 -9.67 -42.28 -9.95
N LYS A 406 -10.49 -41.81 -10.89
CA LYS A 406 -11.58 -40.86 -10.64
C LYS A 406 -12.87 -41.63 -10.44
N LEU A 407 -13.63 -41.21 -9.44
CA LEU A 407 -14.87 -41.85 -9.03
C LEU A 407 -15.92 -40.77 -8.79
N MET A 408 -17.08 -40.87 -9.43
CA MET A 408 -18.19 -39.93 -9.30
C MET A 408 -19.51 -40.69 -9.24
N HIS A 409 -20.40 -40.26 -8.38
CA HIS A 409 -21.75 -40.81 -8.25
C HIS A 409 -22.78 -39.67 -8.18
N GLN A 410 -23.89 -39.82 -8.91
CA GLN A 410 -24.96 -38.83 -8.96
C GLN A 410 -26.11 -39.25 -8.04
N LYS A 411 -26.35 -38.47 -6.97
CA LYS A 411 -27.35 -38.76 -5.94
C LYS A 411 -28.19 -37.53 -5.64
N ALA A 412 -29.52 -37.71 -5.57
CA ALA A 412 -30.49 -36.62 -5.37
C ALA A 412 -30.30 -35.42 -6.33
N GLY A 413 -29.86 -35.69 -7.57
CA GLY A 413 -29.54 -34.68 -8.58
C GLY A 413 -28.12 -34.12 -8.52
N ALA A 414 -27.47 -34.11 -7.34
CA ALA A 414 -26.10 -33.63 -7.15
C ALA A 414 -25.06 -34.64 -7.68
N ARG A 415 -23.95 -34.13 -8.24
CA ARG A 415 -22.77 -34.93 -8.62
C ARG A 415 -21.74 -34.90 -7.50
N VAL A 416 -21.42 -36.07 -6.92
CA VAL A 416 -20.40 -36.20 -5.87
C VAL A 416 -19.15 -36.84 -6.47
N ASN A 417 -18.05 -36.09 -6.48
CA ASN A 417 -16.73 -36.62 -6.83
C ASN A 417 -16.05 -37.17 -5.56
N PHE A 418 -15.51 -38.38 -5.63
CA PHE A 418 -14.75 -39.00 -4.55
C PHE A 418 -13.26 -39.06 -4.93
N SER A 419 -12.44 -38.40 -4.14
CA SER A 419 -10.97 -38.37 -4.27
C SER A 419 -10.37 -39.69 -3.79
N TRP A 420 -9.55 -40.32 -4.63
CA TRP A 420 -8.84 -41.56 -4.29
C TRP A 420 -7.83 -41.33 -3.16
N ALA A 421 -7.83 -42.17 -2.12
CA ALA A 421 -6.99 -41.99 -0.94
C ALA A 421 -5.47 -42.07 -1.24
N ARG A 422 -5.08 -42.75 -2.34
CA ARG A 422 -3.68 -42.77 -2.82
C ARG A 422 -3.29 -41.52 -3.62
N LYS A 423 -4.25 -40.64 -3.96
CA LYS A 423 -4.14 -39.48 -4.87
C LYS A 423 -3.84 -39.90 -6.32
N HIS A 424 -2.62 -40.38 -6.58
CA HIS A 424 -2.14 -40.82 -7.88
C HIS A 424 -0.91 -41.73 -7.74
N LEU A 425 -0.62 -42.53 -8.77
CA LEU A 425 0.57 -43.37 -8.87
C LEU A 425 1.39 -42.98 -10.12
N PHE A 426 2.71 -43.15 -10.05
CA PHE A 426 3.63 -42.94 -11.17
C PHE A 426 3.96 -44.25 -11.93
N ASP A 427 3.44 -45.38 -11.46
CA ASP A 427 3.45 -46.65 -12.19
C ASP A 427 2.06 -46.91 -12.76
N ARG A 428 1.99 -47.08 -14.08
CA ARG A 428 0.74 -47.36 -14.79
C ARG A 428 0.20 -48.75 -14.50
N SER A 429 1.05 -49.78 -14.54
CA SER A 429 0.66 -51.18 -14.36
C SER A 429 0.01 -51.42 -13.00
N ILE A 430 0.55 -50.80 -11.94
CA ILE A 430 -0.03 -50.85 -10.59
C ILE A 430 -1.38 -50.11 -10.56
N ALA A 431 -1.51 -48.99 -11.27
CA ALA A 431 -2.76 -48.24 -11.33
C ALA A 431 -3.86 -48.98 -12.13
N ASP A 432 -3.51 -49.61 -13.25
CA ASP A 432 -4.39 -50.49 -14.03
C ASP A 432 -4.87 -51.68 -13.15
N ILE A 433 -3.98 -52.41 -12.47
CA ILE A 433 -4.33 -53.54 -11.58
C ILE A 433 -5.25 -53.13 -10.42
N LEU A 434 -5.04 -51.95 -9.82
CA LEU A 434 -5.92 -51.45 -8.75
C LEU A 434 -7.28 -51.00 -9.29
N TYR A 435 -7.33 -50.49 -10.51
CA TYR A 435 -8.56 -50.09 -11.18
C TYR A 435 -9.42 -51.29 -11.61
N GLU A 436 -8.82 -52.34 -12.18
CA GLU A 436 -9.51 -53.61 -12.51
C GLU A 436 -10.21 -54.18 -11.26
N ARG A 437 -9.50 -54.27 -10.14
CA ARG A 437 -10.05 -54.73 -8.85
C ARG A 437 -11.15 -53.84 -8.27
N CYS A 438 -11.27 -52.59 -8.73
CA CYS A 438 -12.42 -51.75 -8.39
C CYS A 438 -13.62 -52.11 -9.27
N LEU A 439 -13.42 -52.30 -10.58
CA LEU A 439 -14.47 -52.70 -11.52
C LEU A 439 -15.06 -54.08 -11.17
N ASP A 440 -14.23 -55.05 -10.79
CA ASP A 440 -14.64 -56.38 -10.32
C ASP A 440 -15.63 -56.33 -9.15
N SER A 441 -15.53 -55.29 -8.30
CA SER A 441 -16.40 -55.08 -7.14
C SER A 441 -17.80 -54.61 -7.51
N GLN A 442 -17.96 -53.99 -8.70
CA GLN A 442 -19.14 -53.29 -9.23
C GLN A 442 -19.68 -52.14 -8.36
N ASN A 443 -20.00 -52.42 -7.10
CA ASN A 443 -20.55 -51.48 -6.12
C ASN A 443 -19.47 -50.94 -5.18
N ALA A 444 -19.65 -49.68 -4.77
CA ALA A 444 -18.95 -49.07 -3.64
C ALA A 444 -19.81 -49.12 -2.37
N GLN A 445 -19.17 -49.19 -1.21
CA GLN A 445 -19.84 -49.15 0.10
C GLN A 445 -19.37 -47.95 0.94
N VAL A 446 -20.31 -47.24 1.56
CA VAL A 446 -20.04 -46.19 2.54
C VAL A 446 -19.50 -46.80 3.84
N GLN A 447 -18.22 -46.56 4.10
CA GLN A 447 -17.52 -47.05 5.30
C GLN A 447 -17.67 -46.11 6.49
N LYS A 448 -17.81 -44.80 6.24
CA LYS A 448 -17.96 -43.79 7.29
C LYS A 448 -18.57 -42.49 6.78
N VAL A 449 -19.41 -41.86 7.59
CA VAL A 449 -19.95 -40.49 7.39
C VAL A 449 -19.70 -39.70 8.67
N LYS A 450 -18.77 -38.74 8.63
CA LYS A 450 -18.41 -37.93 9.81
C LYS A 450 -18.72 -36.46 9.55
N THR A 451 -19.75 -35.95 10.21
CA THR A 451 -20.05 -34.52 10.29
C THR A 451 -19.34 -33.90 11.50
N THR A 452 -18.70 -32.75 11.32
CA THR A 452 -18.05 -31.97 12.39
C THR A 452 -18.25 -30.48 12.22
N PRO A 453 -18.54 -29.72 13.30
CA PRO A 453 -18.39 -28.28 13.29
C PRO A 453 -16.99 -27.87 12.83
N THR A 454 -16.92 -26.81 12.03
CA THR A 454 -15.67 -26.23 11.53
C THR A 454 -15.79 -24.71 11.53
N SER A 455 -14.68 -24.02 11.75
CA SER A 455 -14.62 -22.56 11.73
C SER A 455 -13.57 -22.10 10.74
N LYS A 456 -13.91 -21.16 9.85
CA LYS A 456 -12.88 -20.41 9.13
C LYS A 456 -12.51 -19.17 9.95
N TRP A 457 -11.25 -19.10 10.33
CA TRP A 457 -10.78 -18.03 11.21
C TRP A 457 -10.75 -16.68 10.51
N LYS A 458 -11.20 -15.65 11.23
CA LYS A 458 -11.04 -14.25 10.85
C LYS A 458 -9.54 -13.91 10.71
N PRO A 459 -9.18 -12.97 9.82
CA PRO A 459 -7.80 -12.62 9.56
C PRO A 459 -7.09 -12.07 10.81
N LEU A 460 -5.77 -12.22 10.84
CA LEU A 460 -4.92 -11.51 11.78
C LEU A 460 -4.88 -9.99 11.48
N PRO A 461 -4.60 -9.14 12.48
CA PRO A 461 -4.27 -7.73 12.29
C PRO A 461 -3.24 -7.49 11.19
N LEU A 462 -3.28 -6.30 10.59
CA LEU A 462 -2.59 -6.03 9.33
C LEU A 462 -1.15 -5.54 9.56
N THR A 463 -0.18 -6.29 9.05
CA THR A 463 1.24 -5.87 8.98
C THR A 463 1.57 -5.26 7.62
N THR A 464 2.74 -4.61 7.52
CA THR A 464 3.26 -4.06 6.25
C THR A 464 3.36 -5.14 5.16
N LEU A 465 3.88 -6.31 5.51
CA LEU A 465 4.07 -7.44 4.61
C LEU A 465 2.73 -7.94 4.05
N GLU A 466 1.71 -8.11 4.90
CA GLU A 466 0.38 -8.54 4.44
C GLU A 466 -0.30 -7.46 3.59
N LEU A 467 -0.12 -6.18 3.92
CA LEU A 467 -0.62 -5.08 3.09
C LEU A 467 0.02 -5.08 1.69
N GLN A 468 1.34 -5.24 1.59
CA GLN A 468 2.06 -5.33 0.30
C GLN A 468 1.65 -6.57 -0.51
N LYS A 469 1.63 -7.76 0.12
CA LYS A 469 1.18 -9.01 -0.52
C LYS A 469 -0.25 -8.90 -1.03
N CYS A 470 -1.17 -8.36 -0.22
CA CYS A 470 -2.57 -8.22 -0.59
C CYS A 470 -2.79 -7.14 -1.66
N GLY A 471 -2.05 -6.03 -1.61
CA GLY A 471 -2.11 -4.99 -2.65
C GLY A 471 -1.66 -5.49 -4.03
N SER A 472 -0.59 -6.28 -4.09
CA SER A 472 -0.17 -6.91 -5.36
C SER A 472 -1.14 -8.01 -5.81
N ARG A 473 -1.60 -8.89 -4.89
CA ARG A 473 -2.56 -9.98 -5.19
C ARG A 473 -3.94 -9.49 -5.66
N PHE A 474 -4.52 -8.48 -5.01
CA PHE A 474 -5.90 -8.03 -5.25
C PHE A 474 -6.00 -6.78 -6.12
N PHE A 475 -4.98 -5.92 -6.14
CA PHE A 475 -5.06 -4.62 -6.84
C PHE A 475 -4.13 -4.50 -8.04
N GLY A 476 -3.18 -5.43 -8.23
CA GLY A 476 -2.14 -5.36 -9.26
C GLY A 476 -1.13 -4.23 -9.03
N MET A 477 -1.12 -3.63 -7.82
CA MET A 477 -0.20 -2.58 -7.42
C MET A 477 1.09 -3.20 -6.88
N ASN A 478 2.25 -2.64 -7.24
CA ASN A 478 3.50 -3.10 -6.64
C ASN A 478 3.62 -2.69 -5.16
N SER A 479 4.41 -3.45 -4.42
CA SER A 479 4.68 -3.29 -2.99
C SER A 479 5.06 -1.86 -2.58
N GLN A 480 5.96 -1.22 -3.33
CA GLN A 480 6.39 0.16 -3.08
C GLN A 480 5.22 1.15 -3.26
N LYS A 481 4.44 1.03 -4.34
CA LYS A 481 3.27 1.89 -4.61
C LYS A 481 2.18 1.73 -3.56
N VAL A 482 1.94 0.50 -3.08
CA VAL A 482 0.99 0.24 -1.98
C VAL A 482 1.44 0.95 -0.70
N LEU A 483 2.74 0.89 -0.38
CA LEU A 483 3.29 1.54 0.80
C LEU A 483 3.25 3.07 0.69
N GLN A 484 3.63 3.66 -0.45
CA GLN A 484 3.51 5.09 -0.73
C GLN A 484 2.07 5.62 -0.64
N LEU A 485 1.07 4.80 -1.01
CA LEU A 485 -0.35 5.15 -0.84
C LEU A 485 -0.77 5.09 0.63
N ALA A 486 -0.27 4.11 1.40
CA ALA A 486 -0.51 4.01 2.83
C ALA A 486 0.15 5.16 3.61
N GLU A 487 1.38 5.53 3.29
CA GLU A 487 2.09 6.70 3.85
C GLU A 487 1.29 7.99 3.64
N LYS A 488 0.74 8.20 2.43
CA LYS A 488 -0.15 9.34 2.14
C LYS A 488 -1.45 9.32 2.95
N LEU A 489 -2.03 8.16 3.20
CA LEU A 489 -3.22 8.02 4.06
C LEU A 489 -2.89 8.28 5.54
N TYR A 490 -1.71 7.86 6.01
CA TYR A 490 -1.20 8.15 7.36
C TYR A 490 -0.92 9.65 7.55
N GLN A 491 -0.17 10.27 6.65
CA GLN A 491 0.13 11.72 6.67
C GLN A 491 -1.14 12.59 6.60
N LYS A 492 -2.21 12.09 5.95
CA LYS A 492 -3.54 12.74 5.95
C LYS A 492 -4.29 12.57 7.28
N GLY A 493 -3.92 11.60 8.13
CA GLY A 493 -4.54 11.29 9.42
C GLY A 493 -5.70 10.28 9.35
N TRP A 494 -5.71 9.42 8.33
CA TRP A 494 -6.78 8.44 8.10
C TRP A 494 -6.48 7.04 8.65
N ILE A 495 -5.22 6.61 8.59
CA ILE A 495 -4.75 5.31 9.12
C ILE A 495 -3.60 5.51 10.12
N SER A 496 -3.28 4.47 10.88
CA SER A 496 -2.06 4.41 11.70
C SER A 496 -0.81 4.30 10.83
N TYR A 497 0.37 4.42 11.45
CA TYR A 497 1.64 4.32 10.74
C TYR A 497 1.74 2.98 9.95
N PRO A 498 2.13 3.01 8.66
CA PRO A 498 1.99 1.85 7.77
C PRO A 498 3.23 0.96 7.68
N ARG A 499 4.32 1.29 8.38
CA ARG A 499 5.54 0.46 8.50
C ARG A 499 5.59 -0.15 9.89
N THR A 500 4.94 -1.30 10.05
CA THR A 500 4.90 -2.10 11.28
C THR A 500 4.95 -3.60 10.97
N GLU A 501 5.58 -4.36 11.85
CA GLU A 501 5.60 -5.83 11.83
C GLU A 501 4.62 -6.42 12.87
N THR A 502 3.99 -5.58 13.70
CA THR A 502 3.06 -5.99 14.77
C THR A 502 1.74 -6.56 14.23
N ASP A 503 1.38 -7.77 14.67
CA ASP A 503 0.16 -8.51 14.27
C ASP A 503 -0.83 -8.72 15.44
N GLN A 504 -0.77 -7.85 16.45
CA GLN A 504 -1.63 -7.89 17.64
C GLN A 504 -1.94 -6.47 18.17
N PHE A 505 -3.17 -6.25 18.63
CA PHE A 505 -3.57 -4.97 19.24
C PHE A 505 -3.37 -4.98 20.76
N ASP A 506 -2.94 -3.84 21.31
CA ASP A 506 -2.84 -3.65 22.76
C ASP A 506 -4.24 -3.64 23.42
N ARG A 507 -4.35 -4.16 24.64
CA ARG A 507 -5.61 -4.30 25.38
C ARG A 507 -6.21 -2.97 25.86
N GLY A 508 -5.41 -1.90 25.93
CA GLY A 508 -5.86 -0.55 26.25
C GLY A 508 -6.43 0.24 25.06
N MET A 509 -6.31 -0.27 23.83
CA MET A 509 -6.84 0.43 22.64
C MET A 509 -8.37 0.33 22.57
N ASP A 510 -9.04 1.48 22.40
CA ASP A 510 -10.48 1.52 22.12
C ASP A 510 -10.79 1.14 20.66
N LEU A 511 -10.70 -0.17 20.38
CA LEU A 511 -11.07 -0.72 19.08
C LEU A 511 -12.57 -0.54 18.79
N ARG A 512 -13.44 -0.41 19.81
CA ARG A 512 -14.88 -0.19 19.62
C ARG A 512 -15.17 1.21 19.11
N GLY A 513 -14.54 2.24 19.68
CA GLY A 513 -14.60 3.61 19.17
C GLY A 513 -14.06 3.72 17.75
N LEU A 514 -12.96 3.02 17.43
CA LEU A 514 -12.42 2.95 16.06
C LEU A 514 -13.40 2.27 15.07
N VAL A 515 -14.10 1.22 15.46
CA VAL A 515 -15.19 0.64 14.64
C VAL A 515 -16.36 1.63 14.52
N GLN A 516 -16.79 2.30 15.60
CA GLN A 516 -17.90 3.26 15.58
C GLN A 516 -17.60 4.46 14.67
N LYS A 517 -16.34 4.91 14.58
CA LYS A 517 -15.94 5.92 13.59
C LYS A 517 -16.31 5.46 12.16
N GLN A 518 -16.16 4.18 11.82
CA GLN A 518 -16.46 3.65 10.47
C GLN A 518 -17.95 3.40 10.18
N ALA A 519 -18.84 3.53 11.16
CA ALA A 519 -20.29 3.49 10.96
C ALA A 519 -20.84 4.74 10.22
N GLN A 520 -20.03 5.80 10.07
CA GLN A 520 -20.42 7.06 9.44
C GLN A 520 -20.69 6.97 7.92
N GLY A 521 -20.28 5.89 7.24
CA GLY A 521 -20.57 5.69 5.82
C GLY A 521 -19.63 4.73 5.11
N GLY A 522 -19.81 4.58 3.80
CA GLY A 522 -19.08 3.63 2.97
C GLY A 522 -19.72 2.23 2.92
N ARG A 523 -19.14 1.33 2.12
CA ARG A 523 -19.71 0.01 1.77
C ARG A 523 -19.57 -1.06 2.88
N TRP A 524 -19.57 -0.61 4.12
CA TRP A 524 -19.33 -1.38 5.35
C TRP A 524 -19.98 -0.73 6.58
N ALA A 525 -20.68 0.40 6.43
CA ALA A 525 -21.25 1.17 7.54
C ALA A 525 -22.19 0.33 8.40
N ASP A 526 -23.20 -0.30 7.77
CA ASP A 526 -24.18 -1.16 8.42
C ASP A 526 -23.52 -2.30 9.21
N TYR A 527 -22.40 -2.83 8.69
CA TYR A 527 -21.62 -3.87 9.34
C TYR A 527 -20.84 -3.35 10.55
N ALA A 528 -20.24 -2.16 10.45
CA ALA A 528 -19.57 -1.51 11.58
C ALA A 528 -20.57 -1.19 12.72
N THR A 529 -21.78 -0.71 12.37
CA THR A 529 -22.89 -0.54 13.31
C THR A 529 -23.29 -1.87 13.96
N ALA A 530 -23.46 -2.93 13.18
CA ALA A 530 -23.82 -4.27 13.69
C ALA A 530 -22.73 -4.89 14.60
N LEU A 531 -21.45 -4.57 14.40
CA LEU A 531 -20.38 -4.97 15.32
C LEU A 531 -20.53 -4.30 16.69
N VAL A 532 -20.72 -2.98 16.73
CA VAL A 532 -20.73 -2.23 18.00
C VAL A 532 -22.07 -2.37 18.72
N GLU A 533 -23.17 -2.09 18.02
CA GLU A 533 -24.53 -2.01 18.58
C GLU A 533 -25.23 -3.37 18.58
N GLY A 534 -25.06 -4.15 17.51
CA GLY A 534 -25.63 -5.50 17.35
C GLY A 534 -24.89 -6.62 18.10
N GLY A 535 -23.88 -6.30 18.92
CA GLY A 535 -23.11 -7.28 19.68
C GLY A 535 -22.21 -8.20 18.83
N GLY A 536 -21.96 -7.86 17.55
CA GLY A 536 -21.10 -8.64 16.66
C GLY A 536 -19.60 -8.58 17.01
N PHE A 537 -19.15 -7.53 17.71
CA PHE A 537 -17.74 -7.29 18.04
C PHE A 537 -17.13 -8.43 18.87
N SER A 538 -16.01 -8.95 18.38
CA SER A 538 -15.15 -9.90 19.09
C SER A 538 -13.68 -9.47 18.94
N TRP A 539 -12.93 -9.50 20.06
CA TRP A 539 -11.55 -8.99 20.10
C TRP A 539 -10.67 -9.67 19.03
N PRO A 540 -9.78 -8.93 18.34
CA PRO A 540 -8.88 -9.51 17.35
C PRO A 540 -8.05 -10.69 17.84
N ARG A 541 -7.73 -11.62 16.93
CA ARG A 541 -6.77 -12.69 17.19
C ARG A 541 -5.37 -12.06 17.20
N ASN A 542 -4.54 -12.39 18.20
CA ASN A 542 -3.13 -12.04 18.18
C ASN A 542 -2.36 -13.01 17.27
N GLY A 543 -1.41 -12.51 16.49
CA GLY A 543 -0.38 -13.35 15.87
C GLY A 543 0.82 -13.54 16.79
N HIS A 544 2.02 -13.52 16.22
CA HIS A 544 3.27 -13.80 16.93
C HIS A 544 4.26 -12.63 16.97
N ASN A 545 3.97 -11.52 16.29
CA ASN A 545 4.92 -10.46 16.00
C ASN A 545 4.52 -9.16 16.74
N ASN A 546 5.52 -8.45 17.25
CA ASN A 546 5.35 -7.16 17.91
C ASN A 546 6.68 -6.39 17.85
N ASP A 547 6.71 -5.33 17.06
CA ASP A 547 7.89 -4.43 16.93
C ASP A 547 8.08 -3.54 18.18
N LYS A 548 7.07 -3.46 19.05
CA LYS A 548 6.96 -2.58 20.23
C LYS A 548 7.02 -1.08 19.91
N ALA A 549 6.97 -0.71 18.63
CA ALA A 549 6.93 0.67 18.14
C ALA A 549 5.50 1.10 17.80
N HIS A 550 4.75 0.21 17.12
CA HIS A 550 3.50 0.56 16.48
C HIS A 550 2.41 -0.51 16.65
N PRO A 551 1.13 -0.11 16.76
CA PRO A 551 0.01 -1.01 16.60
C PRO A 551 -0.16 -1.43 15.12
N PRO A 552 -0.84 -2.56 14.84
CA PRO A 552 -1.13 -3.02 13.49
C PRO A 552 -1.84 -1.96 12.64
N ILE A 553 -1.68 -2.01 11.32
CA ILE A 553 -2.22 -1.03 10.38
C ILE A 553 -3.76 -1.01 10.45
N HIS A 554 -4.33 0.10 10.93
CA HIS A 554 -5.77 0.24 11.19
C HIS A 554 -6.29 1.64 10.80
N PRO A 555 -7.60 1.80 10.53
CA PRO A 555 -8.19 3.10 10.28
C PRO A 555 -8.36 3.88 11.59
N VAL A 556 -7.81 5.10 11.64
CA VAL A 556 -7.83 5.98 12.82
C VAL A 556 -9.06 6.90 12.79
N ASN A 557 -9.52 7.28 11.59
CA ASN A 557 -10.66 8.19 11.39
C ASN A 557 -11.54 7.73 10.23
N PHE A 558 -12.76 8.25 10.16
CA PHE A 558 -13.58 8.14 8.94
C PHE A 558 -13.17 9.21 7.92
N VAL A 559 -13.23 8.84 6.65
CA VAL A 559 -13.05 9.75 5.52
C VAL A 559 -14.07 9.40 4.44
N ASN A 560 -14.74 10.42 3.92
CA ASN A 560 -15.65 10.27 2.78
C ASN A 560 -14.82 9.80 1.55
N PRO A 561 -15.12 8.63 0.96
CA PRO A 561 -14.34 8.09 -0.16
C PRO A 561 -14.18 9.06 -1.34
N ALA A 562 -15.14 9.97 -1.58
CA ALA A 562 -15.07 10.99 -2.62
C ALA A 562 -13.99 12.08 -2.40
N THR A 563 -13.19 11.99 -1.33
CA THR A 563 -12.04 12.86 -1.04
C THR A 563 -10.67 12.18 -1.23
N LEU A 564 -10.67 10.88 -1.59
CA LEU A 564 -9.48 10.10 -1.90
C LEU A 564 -9.34 9.92 -3.42
N SER A 565 -8.12 9.67 -3.90
CA SER A 565 -7.94 9.16 -5.27
C SER A 565 -8.49 7.73 -5.39
N HIS A 566 -8.80 7.26 -6.59
CA HIS A 566 -9.28 5.88 -6.81
C HIS A 566 -8.32 4.81 -6.26
N GLU A 567 -7.00 5.05 -6.29
CA GLU A 567 -6.02 4.10 -5.76
C GLU A 567 -5.86 4.21 -4.23
N GLU A 568 -5.90 5.43 -3.68
CA GLU A 568 -5.98 5.64 -2.24
C GLU A 568 -7.24 4.99 -1.65
N GLN A 569 -8.38 5.11 -2.33
CA GLN A 569 -9.64 4.49 -1.93
C GLN A 569 -9.54 2.96 -1.87
N ARG A 570 -8.88 2.31 -2.84
CA ARG A 570 -8.70 0.84 -2.85
C ARG A 570 -7.85 0.35 -1.67
N VAL A 571 -6.74 1.03 -1.38
CA VAL A 571 -5.87 0.72 -0.24
C VAL A 571 -6.59 1.00 1.09
N HIS A 572 -7.33 2.11 1.18
CA HIS A 572 -8.08 2.50 2.37
C HIS A 572 -9.27 1.57 2.68
N GLU A 573 -10.07 1.20 1.66
CA GLU A 573 -11.16 0.23 1.80
C GLU A 573 -10.64 -1.15 2.22
N PHE A 574 -9.46 -1.57 1.73
CA PHE A 574 -8.81 -2.79 2.20
C PHE A 574 -8.48 -2.74 3.69
N ILE A 575 -7.83 -1.66 4.16
CA ILE A 575 -7.43 -1.49 5.57
C ILE A 575 -8.67 -1.49 6.48
N ILE A 576 -9.75 -0.78 6.12
CA ILE A 576 -11.00 -0.81 6.88
C ILE A 576 -11.61 -2.21 6.89
N ARG A 577 -11.82 -2.85 5.74
CA ARG A 577 -12.43 -4.19 5.68
C ARG A 577 -11.63 -5.21 6.47
N ARG A 578 -10.28 -5.15 6.40
CA ARG A 578 -9.37 -5.99 7.19
C ARG A 578 -9.55 -5.75 8.69
N PHE A 579 -9.59 -4.49 9.13
CA PHE A 579 -9.78 -4.13 10.54
C PHE A 579 -11.15 -4.57 11.09
N LEU A 580 -12.24 -4.30 10.36
CA LEU A 580 -13.59 -4.74 10.75
C LEU A 580 -13.70 -6.26 10.81
N ALA A 581 -13.05 -6.98 9.90
CA ALA A 581 -12.96 -8.44 9.94
C ALA A 581 -12.20 -8.96 11.17
N CYS A 582 -11.07 -8.34 11.52
CA CYS A 582 -10.33 -8.66 12.75
C CYS A 582 -11.21 -8.45 13.99
N CYS A 583 -12.09 -7.44 13.99
CA CYS A 583 -13.01 -7.15 15.09
C CYS A 583 -14.33 -7.96 15.06
N SER A 584 -14.49 -8.90 14.12
CA SER A 584 -15.68 -9.75 13.97
C SER A 584 -15.51 -11.13 14.62
N LYS A 585 -16.48 -12.04 14.43
CA LYS A 585 -16.40 -13.46 14.77
C LYS A 585 -15.78 -14.27 13.61
N ASP A 586 -15.24 -15.44 13.92
CA ASP A 586 -14.86 -16.44 12.93
C ASP A 586 -16.11 -16.95 12.19
N ALA A 587 -16.00 -17.27 10.90
CA ALA A 587 -17.11 -17.84 10.14
C ALA A 587 -17.35 -19.30 10.59
N GLN A 588 -18.61 -19.69 10.79
CA GLN A 588 -18.98 -21.01 11.33
C GLN A 588 -19.62 -21.87 10.25
N GLY A 589 -19.34 -23.17 10.28
CA GLY A 589 -19.82 -24.13 9.31
C GLY A 589 -19.85 -25.57 9.84
N SER A 590 -20.37 -26.46 9.02
CA SER A 590 -20.40 -27.90 9.25
C SER A 590 -19.71 -28.60 8.08
N LYS A 591 -18.61 -29.30 8.37
CA LYS A 591 -17.90 -30.12 7.38
C LYS A 591 -18.40 -31.57 7.48
N THR A 592 -18.75 -32.18 6.36
CA THR A 592 -19.14 -33.59 6.28
C THR A 592 -18.11 -34.35 5.45
N ASP A 593 -17.37 -35.26 6.09
CA ASP A 593 -16.42 -36.15 5.44
C ASP A 593 -17.01 -37.54 5.26
N ILE A 594 -17.10 -37.99 4.00
CA ILE A 594 -17.64 -39.29 3.61
C ILE A 594 -16.48 -40.14 3.09
N SER A 595 -16.30 -41.34 3.63
CA SER A 595 -15.34 -42.31 3.11
C SER A 595 -16.04 -43.56 2.61
N ILE A 596 -15.68 -43.99 1.41
CA ILE A 596 -16.21 -45.17 0.74
C ILE A 596 -15.09 -46.17 0.42
N LEU A 597 -15.45 -47.44 0.31
CA LEU A 597 -14.60 -48.53 -0.20
C LEU A 597 -15.17 -48.96 -1.55
N TYR A 598 -14.32 -49.11 -2.56
CA TYR A 598 -14.68 -49.62 -3.88
C TYR A 598 -13.61 -50.65 -4.28
N GLY A 599 -14.00 -51.93 -4.36
CA GLY A 599 -13.02 -53.02 -4.35
C GLY A 599 -12.08 -52.95 -3.14
N PRO A 600 -10.75 -53.07 -3.32
CA PRO A 600 -9.78 -52.92 -2.24
C PRO A 600 -9.44 -51.45 -1.91
N GLU A 601 -9.91 -50.49 -2.70
CA GLU A 601 -9.45 -49.09 -2.67
C GLU A 601 -10.41 -48.14 -1.93
N LYS A 602 -9.82 -47.17 -1.23
CA LYS A 602 -10.56 -46.18 -0.44
C LYS A 602 -10.65 -44.84 -1.15
N PHE A 603 -11.81 -44.22 -1.09
CA PHE A 603 -12.06 -42.89 -1.66
C PHE A 603 -12.79 -42.01 -0.64
N GLN A 604 -12.66 -40.69 -0.77
CA GLN A 604 -13.20 -39.71 0.16
C GLN A 604 -13.85 -38.53 -0.57
N ALA A 605 -15.00 -38.07 -0.09
CA ALA A 605 -15.61 -36.81 -0.49
C ALA A 605 -15.78 -35.91 0.75
N SER A 606 -15.43 -34.63 0.62
CA SER A 606 -15.66 -33.62 1.64
C SER A 606 -16.75 -32.66 1.18
N GLY A 607 -17.67 -32.34 2.09
CA GLY A 607 -18.69 -31.30 1.92
C GLY A 607 -18.57 -30.24 3.01
N LEU A 608 -19.09 -29.05 2.72
CA LEU A 608 -19.13 -27.91 3.62
C LEU A 608 -20.47 -27.18 3.49
N VAL A 609 -21.11 -26.94 4.62
CA VAL A 609 -22.26 -26.03 4.75
C VAL A 609 -21.90 -24.93 5.73
N ILE A 610 -21.84 -23.69 5.26
CA ILE A 610 -21.62 -22.49 6.06
C ILE A 610 -22.92 -22.16 6.80
N LEU A 611 -22.80 -21.94 8.11
CA LEU A 611 -23.90 -21.66 9.02
C LEU A 611 -23.92 -20.16 9.41
N GLU A 612 -22.75 -19.55 9.58
CA GLU A 612 -22.59 -18.12 9.85
C GLU A 612 -21.42 -17.57 9.02
N HIS A 613 -21.67 -16.55 8.17
CA HIS A 613 -20.62 -15.91 7.38
C HIS A 613 -19.70 -15.00 8.22
N ASN A 614 -20.26 -14.31 9.23
CA ASN A 614 -19.55 -13.43 10.16
C ASN A 614 -18.55 -12.49 9.45
N TYR A 615 -17.23 -12.66 9.60
CA TYR A 615 -16.24 -11.75 9.00
C TYR A 615 -16.25 -11.73 7.45
N LEU A 616 -16.77 -12.77 6.81
CA LEU A 616 -16.79 -12.88 5.34
C LEU A 616 -17.70 -11.81 4.68
N ASP A 617 -18.75 -11.37 5.36
CA ASP A 617 -19.70 -10.38 4.83
C ASP A 617 -19.05 -8.99 4.64
N VAL A 618 -18.01 -8.67 5.43
CA VAL A 618 -17.22 -7.44 5.28
C VAL A 618 -15.92 -7.67 4.49
N TYR A 619 -15.30 -8.86 4.59
CA TYR A 619 -13.98 -9.15 4.03
C TYR A 619 -14.03 -9.90 2.69
N VAL A 620 -14.61 -9.25 1.68
CA VAL A 620 -14.80 -9.75 0.30
C VAL A 620 -13.54 -10.21 -0.46
N TYR A 621 -12.36 -10.05 0.14
CA TYR A 621 -11.06 -10.51 -0.38
C TYR A 621 -10.77 -11.98 -0.05
N ASP A 622 -11.50 -12.54 0.90
CA ASP A 622 -11.44 -13.95 1.28
C ASP A 622 -12.73 -14.68 0.88
N ARG A 623 -12.64 -15.98 0.62
CA ARG A 623 -13.75 -16.80 0.11
C ARG A 623 -13.92 -18.08 0.90
N TRP A 624 -15.16 -18.44 1.17
CA TRP A 624 -15.55 -19.72 1.73
C TRP A 624 -16.80 -20.16 0.99
N SER A 625 -16.82 -21.38 0.46
CA SER A 625 -17.79 -21.79 -0.55
C SER A 625 -18.62 -22.98 -0.09
N ASN A 626 -19.95 -22.88 -0.16
CA ASN A 626 -20.84 -24.01 0.12
C ASN A 626 -20.63 -25.13 -0.91
N GLN A 627 -20.36 -26.33 -0.41
CA GLN A 627 -20.29 -27.57 -1.16
C GLN A 627 -21.11 -28.62 -0.39
N GLU A 628 -22.43 -28.47 -0.45
CA GLU A 628 -23.35 -29.41 0.19
C GLU A 628 -23.29 -30.79 -0.48
N LEU A 629 -23.22 -31.84 0.32
CA LEU A 629 -23.28 -33.22 -0.15
C LEU A 629 -24.67 -33.81 0.16
N PRO A 630 -25.27 -34.58 -0.76
CA PRO A 630 -26.50 -35.31 -0.47
C PRO A 630 -26.25 -36.32 0.65
N THR A 631 -27.28 -36.62 1.45
CA THR A 631 -27.18 -37.55 2.58
C THR A 631 -26.71 -38.94 2.14
N PHE A 632 -25.68 -39.49 2.80
CA PHE A 632 -25.29 -40.90 2.72
C PHE A 632 -25.41 -41.53 4.11
N ILE A 633 -25.63 -42.84 4.14
CA ILE A 633 -25.79 -43.63 5.37
C ILE A 633 -24.59 -44.59 5.51
N GLU A 634 -24.08 -44.82 6.72
CA GLU A 634 -23.01 -45.81 6.92
C GLU A 634 -23.51 -47.23 6.60
N GLY A 635 -22.72 -48.00 5.86
CA GLY A 635 -23.10 -49.31 5.32
C GLY A 635 -23.87 -49.27 4.00
N GLU A 636 -24.32 -48.09 3.53
CA GLU A 636 -24.99 -47.92 2.23
C GLU A 636 -24.11 -48.42 1.07
N VAL A 637 -24.73 -49.10 0.11
CA VAL A 637 -24.07 -49.68 -1.08
C VAL A 637 -24.67 -49.03 -2.33
N PHE A 638 -23.82 -48.61 -3.28
CA PHE A 638 -24.25 -48.01 -4.54
C PHE A 638 -23.30 -48.33 -5.70
N GLU A 639 -23.83 -48.37 -6.92
CA GLU A 639 -23.03 -48.41 -8.15
C GLU A 639 -22.50 -46.99 -8.49
N PRO A 640 -21.17 -46.80 -8.68
CA PRO A 640 -20.64 -45.51 -9.11
C PRO A 640 -21.12 -45.13 -10.51
N THR A 641 -21.60 -43.90 -10.68
CA THR A 641 -22.13 -43.42 -11.97
C THR A 641 -21.04 -43.22 -13.03
N GLU A 642 -19.81 -42.93 -12.60
CA GLU A 642 -18.65 -42.73 -13.46
C GLU A 642 -17.39 -43.17 -12.69
N ALA A 643 -16.78 -44.28 -13.10
CA ALA A 643 -15.46 -44.72 -12.64
C ALA A 643 -14.50 -44.72 -13.85
N MET A 644 -13.32 -44.12 -13.71
CA MET A 644 -12.31 -44.13 -14.77
C MET A 644 -10.89 -44.06 -14.21
N LEU A 645 -9.97 -44.80 -14.82
CA LEU A 645 -8.55 -44.49 -14.69
C LEU A 645 -8.23 -43.29 -15.57
N SER A 646 -7.58 -42.27 -15.00
CA SER A 646 -7.23 -41.06 -15.74
C SER A 646 -5.73 -40.76 -15.67
N GLU A 647 -5.14 -40.49 -16.82
CA GLU A 647 -3.76 -40.00 -16.93
C GLU A 647 -3.70 -38.49 -16.68
N GLY A 648 -2.65 -38.06 -15.99
CA GLY A 648 -2.23 -36.68 -15.83
C GLY A 648 -0.71 -36.58 -15.94
N LYS A 649 -0.18 -35.36 -15.88
CA LYS A 649 1.27 -35.10 -15.83
C LYS A 649 1.55 -34.05 -14.77
N ILE A 650 2.60 -34.24 -13.97
CA ILE A 650 3.02 -33.19 -13.04
C ILE A 650 3.46 -31.95 -13.84
N SER A 651 3.13 -30.76 -13.32
CA SER A 651 3.41 -29.49 -13.98
C SER A 651 4.53 -28.73 -13.24
N PRO A 652 5.34 -27.94 -13.95
CA PRO A 652 6.36 -27.11 -13.31
C PRO A 652 5.71 -26.09 -12.37
N PRO A 653 6.42 -25.64 -11.32
CA PRO A 653 5.94 -24.52 -10.51
C PRO A 653 5.78 -23.25 -11.37
N GLY A 654 4.96 -22.29 -10.92
CA GLY A 654 4.98 -20.95 -11.50
C GLY A 654 6.30 -20.21 -11.20
N TYR A 655 6.63 -19.20 -11.98
CA TYR A 655 7.67 -18.22 -11.60
C TYR A 655 7.26 -17.49 -10.30
N LEU A 656 8.19 -16.75 -9.67
CA LEU A 656 7.84 -15.99 -8.47
C LEU A 656 6.95 -14.81 -8.85
N THR A 657 5.78 -14.72 -8.22
CA THR A 657 5.04 -13.46 -8.15
C THR A 657 5.62 -12.55 -7.06
N GLU A 658 5.28 -11.27 -7.08
CA GLU A 658 5.70 -10.33 -6.04
C GLU A 658 5.27 -10.75 -4.61
N PRO A 659 4.03 -11.23 -4.36
CA PRO A 659 3.68 -11.84 -3.08
C PRO A 659 4.51 -13.07 -2.69
N ASP A 660 4.94 -13.90 -3.65
CA ASP A 660 5.80 -15.07 -3.36
C ASP A 660 7.21 -14.64 -2.97
N LEU A 661 7.76 -13.62 -3.63
CA LEU A 661 9.10 -13.10 -3.35
C LEU A 661 9.15 -12.43 -1.97
N LEU A 662 8.17 -11.57 -1.65
CA LEU A 662 8.02 -10.98 -0.32
C LEU A 662 7.92 -12.05 0.77
N ALA A 663 7.13 -13.12 0.54
CA ALA A 663 7.02 -14.24 1.47
C ALA A 663 8.34 -15.00 1.64
N LEU A 664 9.15 -15.16 0.58
CA LEU A 664 10.48 -15.78 0.65
C LEU A 664 11.51 -14.90 1.36
N MET A 665 11.51 -13.58 1.13
CA MET A 665 12.38 -12.63 1.84
C MET A 665 12.10 -12.65 3.34
N ASN A 666 10.81 -12.56 3.73
CA ASN A 666 10.38 -12.66 5.11
C ASN A 666 10.75 -14.02 5.75
N ALA A 667 10.45 -15.14 5.08
CA ALA A 667 10.74 -16.48 5.60
C ALA A 667 12.25 -16.78 5.76
N ASN A 668 13.11 -15.97 5.13
CA ASN A 668 14.57 -16.04 5.29
C ASN A 668 15.15 -14.91 6.14
N GLY A 669 14.32 -13.98 6.65
CA GLY A 669 14.75 -12.88 7.52
C GLY A 669 15.69 -11.89 6.83
N ILE A 670 15.34 -11.43 5.62
CA ILE A 670 16.07 -10.37 4.90
C ILE A 670 15.12 -9.27 4.44
N GLY A 671 15.56 -8.01 4.48
CA GLY A 671 14.73 -6.86 4.11
C GLY A 671 13.68 -6.52 5.17
N THR A 672 14.01 -6.71 6.45
CA THR A 672 13.19 -6.30 7.61
C THR A 672 12.98 -4.79 7.64
N ASP A 673 12.21 -4.29 8.62
CA ASP A 673 11.94 -2.85 8.77
C ASP A 673 11.29 -2.23 7.51
N ALA A 674 10.38 -2.99 6.89
CA ALA A 674 9.65 -2.66 5.65
C ALA A 674 10.49 -2.45 4.36
N THR A 675 11.80 -2.73 4.37
CA THR A 675 12.72 -2.45 3.25
C THR A 675 12.60 -3.37 2.02
N MET A 676 11.84 -4.47 2.09
CA MET A 676 11.74 -5.47 1.00
C MET A 676 11.37 -4.87 -0.36
N ALA A 677 10.47 -3.89 -0.39
CA ALA A 677 9.97 -3.29 -1.63
C ALA A 677 11.09 -2.58 -2.43
N ASP A 678 11.97 -1.86 -1.75
CA ASP A 678 13.03 -1.08 -2.37
C ASP A 678 14.15 -1.98 -2.92
N HIS A 679 14.42 -3.11 -2.26
CA HIS A 679 15.29 -4.17 -2.80
C HIS A 679 14.71 -4.84 -4.06
N ILE A 680 13.38 -5.04 -4.11
CA ILE A 680 12.68 -5.57 -5.30
C ILE A 680 12.72 -4.56 -6.46
N VAL A 681 12.52 -3.27 -6.19
CA VAL A 681 12.68 -2.21 -7.21
C VAL A 681 14.12 -2.16 -7.73
N THR A 682 15.12 -2.24 -6.84
CA THR A 682 16.55 -2.19 -7.21
C THR A 682 16.95 -3.29 -8.21
N ILE A 683 16.47 -4.53 -8.08
CA ILE A 683 16.80 -5.61 -9.05
C ILE A 683 16.11 -5.46 -10.42
N ILE A 684 15.00 -4.71 -10.48
CA ILE A 684 14.27 -4.40 -11.72
C ILE A 684 14.97 -3.25 -12.45
N ASP A 685 15.26 -2.15 -11.74
CA ASP A 685 15.91 -0.96 -12.31
C ASP A 685 17.34 -1.25 -12.81
N ARG A 686 18.04 -2.21 -12.17
CA ARG A 686 19.34 -2.72 -12.61
C ARG A 686 19.27 -3.74 -13.75
N GLN A 687 18.08 -4.03 -14.27
CA GLN A 687 17.85 -4.97 -15.37
C GLN A 687 18.40 -6.39 -15.10
N TYR A 688 18.40 -6.82 -13.83
CA TYR A 688 18.69 -8.21 -13.47
C TYR A 688 17.43 -9.08 -13.55
N VAL A 689 16.25 -8.46 -13.44
CA VAL A 689 14.94 -9.12 -13.46
C VAL A 689 13.93 -8.30 -14.26
N GLU A 690 13.19 -8.97 -15.15
CA GLU A 690 12.01 -8.43 -15.81
C GLU A 690 10.75 -8.74 -14.97
N ALA A 691 9.94 -7.71 -14.70
CA ALA A 691 8.68 -7.82 -13.96
C ALA A 691 7.48 -7.74 -14.92
N ARG A 692 7.13 -8.86 -15.54
CA ARG A 692 6.08 -8.94 -16.58
C ARG A 692 4.72 -9.34 -16.01
N ALA A 693 3.63 -8.94 -16.66
CA ALA A 693 2.30 -9.43 -16.30
C ALA A 693 2.20 -10.93 -16.57
N GLN A 694 1.63 -11.71 -15.64
CA GLN A 694 1.40 -13.13 -15.87
C GLN A 694 0.49 -13.33 -17.09
N PRO A 695 0.90 -14.14 -18.10
CA PRO A 695 0.06 -14.38 -19.27
C PRO A 695 -1.23 -15.10 -18.82
N ARG A 696 -2.39 -14.63 -19.32
CA ARG A 696 -3.70 -15.22 -18.98
C ARG A 696 -3.77 -16.70 -19.36
N GLN A 697 -3.45 -17.58 -18.42
CA GLN A 697 -3.82 -18.99 -18.50
C GLN A 697 -5.34 -19.07 -18.48
N VAL A 698 -5.91 -19.86 -19.40
CA VAL A 698 -7.35 -20.07 -19.46
C VAL A 698 -7.74 -20.99 -18.31
N GLN A 699 -8.24 -20.43 -17.22
CA GLN A 699 -8.78 -21.19 -16.09
C GLN A 699 -9.95 -22.08 -16.57
N HIS A 700 -9.64 -23.34 -16.86
CA HIS A 700 -10.61 -24.41 -16.80
C HIS A 700 -10.85 -24.69 -15.31
N GLY A 701 -11.96 -24.19 -14.78
CA GLY A 701 -12.27 -24.18 -13.35
C GLY A 701 -12.13 -25.54 -12.66
N ASN A 702 -11.54 -25.51 -11.48
CA ASN A 702 -11.48 -26.55 -10.44
C ASN A 702 -10.90 -25.83 -9.20
N ASP A 703 -11.58 -24.78 -8.72
CA ASP A 703 -11.17 -24.03 -7.54
C ASP A 703 -11.63 -24.80 -6.29
N GLU A 704 -10.76 -25.65 -5.74
CA GLU A 704 -10.89 -26.16 -4.36
C GLU A 704 -10.02 -25.32 -3.42
N GLU A 705 -10.57 -24.97 -2.26
CA GLU A 705 -10.01 -23.93 -1.38
C GLU A 705 -8.80 -24.43 -0.56
N LYS A 706 -7.70 -23.66 -0.54
CA LYS A 706 -6.64 -23.80 0.46
C LYS A 706 -6.83 -22.78 1.57
N SER A 707 -7.24 -23.24 2.75
CA SER A 707 -7.12 -22.49 4.00
C SER A 707 -5.65 -22.38 4.45
N GLU A 708 -5.29 -21.29 5.11
CA GLU A 708 -3.92 -21.02 5.54
C GLU A 708 -3.63 -21.64 6.92
N GLU A 709 -2.98 -22.81 6.93
CA GLU A 709 -2.06 -23.20 8.02
C GLU A 709 -0.63 -23.13 7.48
N LEU A 710 0.21 -22.31 8.12
CA LEU A 710 1.64 -22.22 7.82
C LEU A 710 2.48 -22.38 9.09
N SER A 711 2.65 -23.63 9.50
CA SER A 711 3.88 -24.06 10.15
C SER A 711 4.28 -25.44 9.61
N ALA A 712 5.59 -25.71 9.58
CA ALA A 712 6.24 -26.92 9.07
C ALA A 712 6.20 -27.19 7.54
N GLN A 713 7.40 -27.46 7.00
CA GLN A 713 7.72 -28.22 5.78
C GLN A 713 7.29 -27.65 4.40
N ALA A 714 8.27 -27.09 3.68
CA ALA A 714 8.16 -26.73 2.28
C ALA A 714 8.31 -27.95 1.34
N ARG A 715 7.47 -28.04 0.29
CA ARG A 715 7.76 -28.71 -1.00
C ARG A 715 6.62 -28.53 -2.03
N GLY A 716 6.99 -28.33 -3.30
CA GLY A 716 6.25 -28.82 -4.48
C GLY A 716 5.12 -27.97 -5.10
N GLY A 717 5.39 -27.45 -6.31
CA GLY A 717 4.52 -27.58 -7.50
C GLY A 717 3.16 -26.87 -7.59
N ASN A 718 2.79 -26.42 -8.79
CA ASN A 718 1.43 -25.95 -9.13
C ASN A 718 1.04 -26.48 -10.54
N GLY A 719 -0.24 -26.44 -10.93
CA GLY A 719 -0.75 -27.14 -12.13
C GLY A 719 -0.60 -26.41 -13.47
N HIS A 720 -1.05 -27.03 -14.59
CA HIS A 720 -2.11 -26.44 -15.45
C HIS A 720 -2.76 -27.40 -16.48
N ARG A 721 -3.73 -26.88 -17.28
CA ARG A 721 -4.76 -27.62 -18.08
C ARG A 721 -4.92 -27.12 -19.55
N GLY A 722 -5.66 -27.87 -20.37
CA GLY A 722 -6.17 -27.55 -21.74
C GLY A 722 -6.66 -28.81 -22.48
N ARG A 723 -7.04 -28.88 -23.78
CA ARG A 723 -7.63 -27.96 -24.81
C ARG A 723 -7.71 -28.76 -26.16
N ILE A 724 -8.59 -28.63 -27.18
CA ILE A 724 -9.80 -27.84 -27.56
C ILE A 724 -10.72 -28.75 -28.43
N ALA A 725 -12.06 -28.66 -28.36
CA ALA A 725 -13.00 -29.04 -29.46
C ALA A 725 -14.40 -28.41 -29.27
N VAL A 726 -15.26 -28.38 -30.32
CA VAL A 726 -16.48 -27.51 -30.42
C VAL A 726 -17.66 -28.20 -31.16
N ALA A 727 -18.92 -27.99 -30.71
CA ALA A 727 -20.16 -27.88 -31.54
C ALA A 727 -21.42 -27.58 -30.67
N PRO A 728 -22.58 -27.12 -31.22
CA PRO A 728 -23.44 -26.13 -30.49
C PRO A 728 -24.97 -26.37 -30.42
N ARG A 729 -25.69 -25.70 -29.49
CA ARG A 729 -26.91 -24.88 -29.78
C ARG A 729 -27.59 -24.16 -28.58
N ARG A 730 -28.18 -22.99 -28.90
CA ARG A 730 -29.38 -22.30 -28.33
C ARG A 730 -29.56 -22.17 -26.79
N GLY A 731 -29.21 -21.00 -26.26
CA GLY A 731 -30.18 -19.90 -26.08
C GLY A 731 -31.14 -19.92 -24.88
N GLY A 732 -30.79 -19.14 -23.83
CA GLY A 732 -31.68 -18.70 -22.76
C GLY A 732 -31.18 -17.35 -22.21
N ARG A 733 -32.09 -16.39 -21.94
CA ARG A 733 -31.74 -15.01 -21.60
C ARG A 733 -32.20 -14.70 -20.18
N ASN A 734 -31.27 -14.38 -19.27
CA ASN A 734 -31.58 -13.66 -18.03
C ASN A 734 -30.36 -12.83 -17.60
N SER A 735 -30.58 -11.66 -17.01
CA SER A 735 -29.55 -10.62 -16.88
C SER A 735 -29.45 -10.02 -15.48
N GLY A 736 -28.46 -10.47 -14.70
CA GLY A 736 -28.01 -9.82 -13.46
C GLY A 736 -26.63 -9.18 -13.68
N ALA A 737 -26.54 -7.86 -13.53
CA ALA A 737 -25.32 -7.10 -13.82
C ALA A 737 -24.36 -7.04 -12.61
N GLY A 738 -23.44 -8.00 -12.51
CA GLY A 738 -22.31 -7.94 -11.57
C GLY A 738 -21.16 -7.11 -12.12
N CYS A 739 -20.69 -6.09 -11.37
CA CYS A 739 -19.58 -5.23 -11.76
C CYS A 739 -18.21 -5.94 -11.67
N GLY A 740 -17.91 -6.81 -12.64
CA GLY A 740 -16.60 -7.46 -12.80
C GLY A 740 -15.53 -6.50 -13.32
N GLY A 741 -14.94 -5.69 -12.43
CA GLY A 741 -13.77 -4.87 -12.76
C GLY A 741 -12.60 -5.72 -13.24
N ALA A 742 -11.94 -5.31 -14.34
CA ALA A 742 -10.87 -6.08 -14.94
C ALA A 742 -9.63 -6.15 -14.01
N ILE A 743 -9.37 -7.33 -13.45
CA ILE A 743 -8.16 -7.58 -12.66
C ILE A 743 -6.94 -7.50 -13.59
N THR A 744 -6.11 -6.47 -13.37
CA THR A 744 -4.73 -6.41 -13.85
C THR A 744 -3.95 -7.53 -13.18
N GLY A 745 -3.49 -8.51 -13.96
CA GLY A 745 -2.86 -9.73 -13.45
C GLY A 745 -1.62 -9.44 -12.61
N VAL A 746 -1.41 -10.23 -11.56
CA VAL A 746 -0.20 -10.18 -10.73
C VAL A 746 1.05 -10.34 -11.63
N ARG A 747 2.11 -9.60 -11.33
CA ARG A 747 3.35 -9.67 -12.10
C ARG A 747 4.22 -10.84 -11.62
N GLU A 748 4.85 -11.52 -12.58
CA GLU A 748 5.84 -12.58 -12.36
C GLU A 748 7.25 -12.08 -12.71
N PHE A 749 8.24 -12.56 -11.98
CA PHE A 749 9.64 -12.20 -12.12
C PHE A 749 10.41 -13.23 -12.95
N ILE A 750 11.07 -12.76 -14.01
CA ILE A 750 11.96 -13.54 -14.86
C ILE A 750 13.38 -12.95 -14.77
N PRO A 751 14.41 -13.73 -14.42
CA PRO A 751 15.77 -13.23 -14.40
C PRO A 751 16.27 -13.00 -15.84
N MET A 752 16.85 -11.84 -16.09
CA MET A 752 17.43 -11.48 -17.39
C MET A 752 18.79 -12.17 -17.59
N THR A 753 19.35 -12.15 -18.80
CA THR A 753 20.61 -12.85 -19.13
C THR A 753 21.77 -12.48 -18.21
N LEU A 754 21.93 -11.18 -17.89
CA LEU A 754 22.91 -10.70 -16.92
C LEU A 754 22.60 -11.19 -15.49
N GLY A 755 21.33 -11.18 -15.07
CA GLY A 755 20.92 -11.70 -13.77
C GLY A 755 21.24 -13.20 -13.60
N ILE A 756 20.92 -14.02 -14.60
CA ILE A 756 21.27 -15.45 -14.63
C ILE A 756 22.79 -15.65 -14.60
N ALA A 757 23.53 -14.88 -15.41
CA ALA A 757 24.99 -14.94 -15.45
C ALA A 757 25.65 -14.60 -14.10
N LEU A 758 25.11 -13.60 -13.39
CA LEU A 758 25.55 -13.26 -12.05
C LEU A 758 25.25 -14.41 -11.08
N VAL A 759 24.04 -14.96 -11.04
CA VAL A 759 23.70 -16.04 -10.10
C VAL A 759 24.56 -17.29 -10.36
N GLU A 760 24.55 -17.82 -11.59
CA GLU A 760 25.32 -19.03 -11.92
C GLU A 760 26.83 -18.80 -11.73
N GLY A 761 27.32 -17.62 -12.11
CA GLY A 761 28.73 -17.26 -11.96
C GLY A 761 29.23 -17.18 -10.52
N HIS A 762 28.33 -16.96 -9.53
CA HIS A 762 28.65 -17.04 -8.09
C HIS A 762 28.40 -18.44 -7.53
N GLU A 763 27.30 -19.14 -7.90
CA GLU A 763 27.06 -20.51 -7.44
C GLU A 763 28.15 -21.49 -7.91
N ASN A 764 28.62 -21.36 -9.16
CA ASN A 764 29.72 -22.16 -9.70
C ASN A 764 31.09 -21.86 -9.07
N MET A 765 31.22 -20.88 -8.17
CA MET A 765 32.47 -20.69 -7.41
C MET A 765 32.65 -21.75 -6.31
N GLY A 766 31.58 -22.45 -5.92
CA GLY A 766 31.65 -23.59 -5.00
C GLY A 766 31.94 -23.25 -3.54
N PHE A 767 31.71 -22.01 -3.11
CA PHE A 767 31.94 -21.57 -1.73
C PHE A 767 30.76 -21.93 -0.81
N GLU A 768 31.06 -22.37 0.41
CA GLU A 768 30.05 -22.64 1.46
C GLU A 768 29.26 -21.38 1.83
N THR A 769 29.94 -20.24 1.91
CA THR A 769 29.32 -18.92 2.09
C THR A 769 29.15 -18.26 0.73
N ASN A 770 27.89 -18.17 0.28
CA ASN A 770 27.52 -17.72 -1.06
C ASN A 770 26.65 -16.45 -1.02
N LEU A 771 27.08 -15.39 -1.71
CA LEU A 771 26.40 -14.09 -1.78
C LEU A 771 24.98 -14.15 -2.37
N MET A 772 24.64 -15.21 -3.12
CA MET A 772 23.31 -15.45 -3.68
C MET A 772 22.34 -16.10 -2.69
N LYS A 773 22.79 -16.47 -1.49
CA LYS A 773 21.98 -17.07 -0.43
C LYS A 773 21.83 -16.08 0.74
N PRO A 774 20.69 -16.08 1.45
CA PRO A 774 20.30 -15.00 2.37
C PRO A 774 21.11 -14.93 3.68
N PHE A 775 22.00 -15.90 3.95
CA PHE A 775 22.57 -16.13 5.28
C PHE A 775 23.33 -14.92 5.85
N LEU A 776 24.23 -14.30 5.08
CA LEU A 776 24.99 -13.12 5.54
C LEU A 776 24.10 -11.90 5.81
N ARG A 777 23.13 -11.61 4.93
CA ARG A 777 22.19 -10.50 5.16
C ARG A 777 21.32 -10.77 6.38
N ARG A 778 20.81 -12.00 6.55
CA ARG A 778 20.02 -12.39 7.72
C ARG A 778 20.81 -12.23 9.03
N GLU A 779 22.09 -12.65 9.04
CA GLU A 779 22.94 -12.44 10.21
C GLU A 779 23.13 -10.94 10.51
N MET A 780 23.25 -10.11 9.46
CA MET A 780 23.31 -8.66 9.60
C MET A 780 22.01 -8.06 10.17
N GLU A 781 20.82 -8.43 9.70
CA GLU A 781 19.54 -7.95 10.28
C GLU A 781 19.39 -8.37 11.76
N LEU A 782 19.80 -9.60 12.09
CA LEU A 782 19.81 -10.11 13.47
C LEU A 782 20.80 -9.33 14.35
N LYS A 783 21.97 -8.98 13.81
CA LYS A 783 22.95 -8.10 14.49
C LYS A 783 22.44 -6.68 14.67
N MET A 784 21.71 -6.10 13.70
CA MET A 784 21.02 -4.80 13.89
C MET A 784 20.02 -4.87 15.04
N THR A 785 19.18 -5.91 15.05
CA THR A 785 18.21 -6.15 16.12
C THR A 785 18.88 -6.41 17.49
N ALA A 786 20.08 -7.00 17.51
CA ALA A 786 20.88 -7.15 18.73
C ALA A 786 21.47 -5.82 19.23
N ILE A 787 21.77 -4.85 18.35
CA ILE A 787 22.12 -3.48 18.76
C ILE A 787 20.90 -2.84 19.44
N CYS A 788 19.72 -2.85 18.81
CA CYS A 788 18.49 -2.27 19.38
C CYS A 788 18.13 -2.86 20.76
N ASN A 789 18.38 -4.16 20.98
CA ASN A 789 18.15 -4.82 22.26
C ASN A 789 19.28 -4.60 23.30
N GLY A 790 20.28 -3.76 23.02
CA GLY A 790 21.41 -3.48 23.91
C GLY A 790 22.39 -4.66 24.11
N GLN A 791 22.33 -5.68 23.24
CA GLN A 791 23.11 -6.92 23.37
C GLN A 791 24.51 -6.83 22.74
N THR A 792 24.73 -5.84 21.87
CA THR A 792 26.01 -5.58 21.18
C THR A 792 26.09 -4.10 20.76
N THR A 793 27.23 -3.66 20.24
CA THR A 793 27.48 -2.27 19.85
C THR A 793 27.68 -2.12 18.34
N LYS A 794 27.39 -0.93 17.79
CA LYS A 794 27.64 -0.58 16.37
C LYS A 794 29.06 -0.98 15.95
N THR A 795 30.09 -0.53 16.66
CA THR A 795 31.49 -0.77 16.30
C THR A 795 31.82 -2.25 16.22
N ARG A 796 31.31 -3.06 17.15
CA ARG A 796 31.55 -4.50 17.16
C ARG A 796 30.88 -5.18 15.95
N VAL A 797 29.60 -4.87 15.70
CA VAL A 797 28.84 -5.43 14.59
C VAL A 797 29.43 -5.04 13.23
N VAL A 798 29.82 -3.77 13.07
CA VAL A 798 30.44 -3.27 11.83
C VAL A 798 31.75 -4.02 11.55
N ASN A 799 32.63 -4.17 12.56
CA ASN A 799 33.90 -4.89 12.38
C ASN A 799 33.68 -6.38 12.05
N GLU A 800 32.89 -7.10 12.84
CA GLU A 800 32.62 -8.53 12.61
C GLU A 800 32.04 -8.79 11.20
N THR A 801 31.09 -7.96 10.75
CA THR A 801 30.45 -8.16 9.44
C THR A 801 31.32 -7.67 8.28
N ILE A 802 32.19 -6.68 8.47
CA ILE A 802 33.25 -6.35 7.50
C ILE A 802 34.21 -7.53 7.31
N GLU A 803 34.65 -8.19 8.38
CA GLU A 803 35.53 -9.36 8.30
C GLU A 803 34.87 -10.52 7.53
N GLN A 804 33.60 -10.81 7.80
CA GLN A 804 32.80 -11.81 7.09
C GLN A 804 32.73 -11.51 5.58
N TYR A 805 32.37 -10.27 5.18
CA TYR A 805 32.29 -9.89 3.77
C TYR A 805 33.66 -9.81 3.09
N ARG A 806 34.72 -9.41 3.81
CA ARG A 806 36.10 -9.42 3.29
C ARG A 806 36.58 -10.83 2.98
N GLY A 807 36.24 -11.81 3.82
CA GLY A 807 36.52 -13.23 3.56
C GLY A 807 35.95 -13.68 2.21
N VAL A 808 34.67 -13.39 1.94
CA VAL A 808 34.03 -13.75 0.66
C VAL A 808 34.61 -12.95 -0.51
N TYR A 809 34.90 -11.66 -0.33
CA TYR A 809 35.56 -10.83 -1.35
C TYR A 809 36.90 -11.42 -1.80
N THR A 810 37.73 -11.87 -0.84
CA THR A 810 39.03 -12.49 -1.12
C THR A 810 38.87 -13.80 -1.90
N MET A 811 37.86 -14.62 -1.59
CA MET A 811 37.55 -15.83 -2.36
C MET A 811 37.09 -15.50 -3.80
N GLN A 812 36.29 -14.44 -3.96
CA GLN A 812 35.72 -14.02 -5.24
C GLN A 812 36.74 -13.50 -6.26
N GLN A 813 37.97 -13.16 -5.86
CA GLN A 813 39.03 -12.78 -6.80
C GLN A 813 39.44 -13.91 -7.78
N ARG A 814 38.91 -15.13 -7.62
CA ARG A 814 39.03 -16.25 -8.58
C ARG A 814 38.11 -16.07 -9.80
N GLN A 815 38.23 -14.92 -10.48
CA GLN A 815 37.28 -14.36 -11.46
C GLN A 815 36.96 -15.19 -12.72
N GLY A 816 37.69 -16.27 -13.00
CA GLY A 816 37.53 -17.04 -14.24
C GLY A 816 36.10 -17.55 -14.46
N VAL A 817 35.48 -18.09 -13.40
CA VAL A 817 34.12 -18.68 -13.45
C VAL A 817 33.06 -17.66 -13.85
N LEU A 818 33.08 -16.48 -13.21
CA LEU A 818 32.09 -15.42 -13.46
C LEU A 818 32.22 -14.83 -14.88
N ARG A 819 33.46 -14.69 -15.38
CA ARG A 819 33.70 -14.25 -16.77
C ARG A 819 33.12 -15.26 -17.79
N THR A 820 33.27 -16.55 -17.53
CA THR A 820 32.67 -17.62 -18.37
C THR A 820 31.14 -17.60 -18.32
N ALA A 821 30.53 -17.41 -17.14
CA ALA A 821 29.07 -17.31 -17.01
C ALA A 821 28.49 -16.11 -17.77
N VAL A 822 29.16 -14.94 -17.72
CA VAL A 822 28.76 -13.75 -18.51
C VAL A 822 28.86 -14.01 -20.01
N ARG A 823 29.95 -14.61 -20.50
CA ARG A 823 30.10 -15.00 -21.92
C ARG A 823 28.98 -15.94 -22.39
N LYS A 824 28.76 -17.03 -21.65
CA LYS A 824 27.71 -18.03 -21.90
C LYS A 824 26.32 -17.42 -22.08
N TYR A 825 25.89 -16.57 -21.15
CA TYR A 825 24.50 -16.07 -21.12
C TYR A 825 24.27 -14.73 -21.82
N VAL A 826 25.26 -13.84 -21.87
CA VAL A 826 25.11 -12.49 -22.43
C VAL A 826 25.57 -12.41 -23.88
N PHE A 827 26.52 -13.26 -24.29
CA PHE A 827 27.08 -13.27 -25.65
C PHE A 827 26.76 -14.54 -26.45
N GLY A 828 26.24 -15.59 -25.79
CA GLY A 828 25.98 -16.89 -26.43
C GLY A 828 27.26 -17.70 -26.70
N GLU A 829 28.41 -17.23 -26.22
CA GLU A 829 29.70 -17.91 -26.32
C GLU A 829 29.69 -19.17 -25.42
N MET A 830 29.43 -20.33 -26.02
CA MET A 830 29.72 -21.62 -25.37
C MET A 830 31.23 -21.91 -25.42
N ASN A 831 31.73 -22.64 -24.42
CA ASN A 831 33.09 -23.19 -24.42
C ASN A 831 33.21 -24.37 -25.40
#